data_AF-A0A6L8UD04-F1
#
_entry.id   AF-A0A6L8UD04-F1
#
_cell.length_a   1.000
_cell.length_b   1.000
_cell.length_c   1.000
_cell.angle_alpha   90.00
_cell.angle_beta   90.00
_cell.angle_gamma   90.00
#
_symmetry.space_group_name_H-M   'P 1'
#
loop_
_entity.id
_entity.type
_entity.pdbx_description
1 polymer ?
#
loop_
_entity_poly.entity_id
_entity_poly.type
_entity_poly.pdbx_seq_one_letter_code
_entity_poly.pdbx_strand_id
1 'polypeptide(L)'
;MKVSGKFSILFLTAFLWLTLPGLKAQQLRDFKYNGELDVKGNTVSSNTQFNGYTNHWWNDYRQWSRYGNLYKISIPDVERKIAQNKIDIAEDIELPGLWMQEGFIAGWLASEARVLDEPSVSDLENALAGGNVLVLADPASETGKILTGKYTGNDTWRKLLKSYQFNDPGLKPVDAFILEGGSRKIFVISSSDRNSRIRLKNLLDNTGNVIAGYDMHKGWFGVETLLKSVTITPGHPLEIIGRGMNEGISWFVFNGYMEFLAQGEYESWMARTKVPVVIDYGHQTIFGLDNYDGLQVQDMPTRQSWIDFAHKKNGYVFRPVYDPQAENYNYDGYLANAGNKTEIDKGAFPFVSMTGDLLGDLTSSMILFIKKGEKLTRENMWAAIMGKNAVSVLRDGLIMGPPVWRRAVQMLLLDRIFLEEYYNDRIDLLATMDGYTLNLDISNTCPQDITGKVDIQLPDGVVMEEGSPGTITVPAGESRTVKVKIRPEAGGMNTPNPVVAGFDWGKNKKYTMCVLDMPPAISVHRILYGHAPVVSYPVTVHNFSRESSYPVNIRVIDRNKPGKPVFTASRRATNGTGTFAEINFDLKVPAGQYNVEVEALGVKTVSQLGVGKAAGSLRAYALDLNADGINEYRMENDSVRITLLTTGARVIEYFVKSRNDNVLFKLWPEKSGDDKRPNRSWGYYPYGGFEDFLGQASMETHKVYDAELVKSTGDYVQVKMTADYYGNKIQKIFTLYGNSPLLEVRYALTFINPEANVLGPQPILEIGRVHGTEDVFTVPTMNGLEEFRMRPEEYYGRALKIKEGWNAGYDTSENISFVGAFPVDQPIFLHMWMNHPINNDAHYYYVEFQPWLPIFQSSTMYFTYYLWGAGGPWQSGVRELRNRNLITTR
;
A
#
# COMPACT_ATOMS: atom_id res chain seq x y z
N MET A 1 60.51 73.46 42.41
CA MET A 1 59.47 73.10 43.39
C MET A 1 59.19 71.60 43.22
N LYS A 2 59.43 70.80 44.28
CA LYS A 2 59.05 69.38 44.53
C LYS A 2 59.36 68.33 43.43
N VAL A 3 60.33 67.42 43.57
CA VAL A 3 60.48 66.25 44.49
C VAL A 3 59.65 65.01 44.09
N SER A 4 60.37 63.87 44.04
CA SER A 4 59.95 62.44 44.08
C SER A 4 59.42 61.83 42.77
N GLY A 5 59.74 60.59 42.38
CA GLY A 5 60.55 59.53 43.00
C GLY A 5 60.02 58.12 42.60
N LYS A 6 60.96 57.21 42.31
CA LYS A 6 60.93 55.73 42.48
C LYS A 6 60.39 54.78 41.37
N PHE A 7 61.29 53.83 41.00
CA PHE A 7 61.16 52.36 40.77
C PHE A 7 60.17 51.88 39.66
N SER A 8 60.40 50.88 38.78
CA SER A 8 61.42 49.83 38.60
C SER A 8 61.37 49.28 37.16
N ILE A 9 62.56 49.02 36.61
CA ILE A 9 63.02 47.90 35.76
C ILE A 9 61.93 46.98 35.13
N LEU A 10 61.82 47.02 33.80
CA LEU A 10 61.31 45.92 32.97
C LEU A 10 62.17 45.84 31.69
N PHE A 11 62.46 44.60 31.25
CA PHE A 11 63.06 44.20 29.97
C PHE A 11 64.55 44.51 29.72
N LEU A 12 65.40 43.47 29.68
CA LEU A 12 65.77 42.79 28.43
C LEU A 12 66.65 41.55 28.74
N THR A 13 66.15 40.38 28.39
CA THR A 13 66.83 39.09 28.39
C THR A 13 67.37 38.81 26.99
N ALA A 14 68.66 38.48 26.86
CA ALA A 14 69.21 37.81 25.68
C ALA A 14 70.58 37.16 26.00
N PHE A 15 70.60 35.85 26.26
CA PHE A 15 71.33 34.86 25.44
C PHE A 15 71.20 33.44 26.04
N LEU A 16 70.49 32.58 25.30
CA LEU A 16 70.83 31.20 24.92
C LEU A 16 71.48 30.25 25.95
N TRP A 17 70.71 29.26 26.43
CA TRP A 17 70.90 27.82 26.13
C TRP A 17 69.80 26.95 26.77
N LEU A 18 69.41 25.90 26.04
CA LEU A 18 68.71 24.67 26.48
C LEU A 18 67.25 24.81 26.95
N THR A 19 66.30 24.54 26.06
CA THR A 19 65.22 23.53 26.26
C THR A 19 64.49 23.32 24.93
N LEU A 20 64.81 22.20 24.27
CA LEU A 20 63.89 21.58 23.30
C LEU A 20 62.57 21.29 24.04
N PRO A 21 61.37 21.59 23.50
CA PRO A 21 60.18 20.90 23.96
C PRO A 21 60.35 19.45 23.55
N GLY A 22 60.66 18.59 24.51
CA GLY A 22 60.59 17.16 24.31
C GLY A 22 59.20 16.82 23.78
N LEU A 23 59.13 16.47 22.51
CA LEU A 23 58.03 15.69 21.95
C LEU A 23 57.99 14.40 22.78
N LYS A 24 57.17 14.40 23.82
CA LYS A 24 56.85 13.19 24.56
C LYS A 24 56.26 12.23 23.54
N ALA A 25 56.98 11.14 23.28
CA ALA A 25 56.41 9.95 22.69
C ALA A 25 55.15 9.60 23.51
N GLN A 26 53.97 9.76 22.90
CA GLN A 26 52.72 9.32 23.48
C GLN A 26 52.82 7.81 23.67
N GLN A 27 52.70 7.38 24.91
CA GLN A 27 52.80 5.97 25.27
C GLN A 27 51.43 5.34 25.08
N LEU A 28 51.41 4.04 24.79
CA LEU A 28 50.22 3.22 24.58
C LEU A 28 49.12 3.43 25.66
N ARG A 29 49.49 3.88 26.88
CA ARG A 29 48.62 4.16 28.03
C ARG A 29 47.68 5.37 27.88
N ASP A 30 47.91 6.23 26.89
CA ASP A 30 47.14 7.47 26.70
C ASP A 30 45.89 7.28 25.80
N PHE A 31 45.69 6.06 25.28
CA PHE A 31 44.59 5.65 24.40
C PHE A 31 43.39 5.18 25.24
N LYS A 32 42.17 5.58 24.87
CA LYS A 32 40.93 5.25 25.60
C LYS A 32 39.81 4.85 24.64
N TYR A 33 38.97 3.91 25.08
CA TYR A 33 37.74 3.48 24.40
C TYR A 33 36.61 4.46 24.71
N ASN A 34 35.97 5.02 23.67
CA ASN A 34 34.87 6.01 23.82
C ASN A 34 33.53 5.51 23.25
N GLY A 35 33.44 4.28 22.73
CA GLY A 35 32.25 3.78 22.03
C GLY A 35 31.31 3.01 22.95
N GLU A 36 30.54 3.67 23.82
CA GLU A 36 29.42 2.96 24.46
C GLU A 36 28.36 2.57 23.42
N LEU A 37 27.93 1.31 23.44
CA LEU A 37 26.81 0.83 22.62
C LEU A 37 25.50 1.37 23.22
N ASP A 38 25.09 2.56 22.80
CA ASP A 38 23.78 3.11 23.17
C ASP A 38 22.71 2.66 22.17
N VAL A 39 22.20 1.44 22.34
CA VAL A 39 21.16 0.88 21.45
C VAL A 39 19.92 1.78 21.41
N LYS A 40 19.55 2.38 22.54
CA LYS A 40 18.34 3.22 22.64
C LYS A 40 18.52 4.57 21.97
N GLY A 41 19.61 5.29 22.23
CA GLY A 41 19.87 6.60 21.61
C GLY A 41 20.07 6.53 20.09
N ASN A 42 20.45 5.36 19.57
CA ASN A 42 20.67 5.12 18.15
C ASN A 42 19.44 4.55 17.39
N THR A 43 18.35 4.24 18.09
CA THR A 43 17.12 3.73 17.46
C THR A 43 16.33 4.88 16.85
N VAL A 44 15.94 4.76 15.57
CA VAL A 44 14.94 5.64 14.98
C VAL A 44 13.57 5.04 15.27
N SER A 45 12.71 5.80 15.95
CA SER A 45 11.36 5.35 16.25
C SER A 45 10.32 6.23 15.56
N SER A 46 9.35 5.60 14.93
CA SER A 46 8.21 6.27 14.31
C SER A 46 6.92 5.64 14.85
N ASN A 47 6.02 6.48 15.32
CA ASN A 47 4.69 6.01 15.70
C ASN A 47 3.87 5.76 14.44
N THR A 48 3.16 4.64 14.42
CA THR A 48 2.19 4.29 13.41
C THR A 48 0.86 4.04 14.10
N GLN A 49 -0.21 4.50 13.47
CA GLN A 49 -1.55 4.30 13.98
C GLN A 49 -2.44 3.87 12.81
N PHE A 50 -3.38 2.99 13.11
CA PHE A 50 -4.47 2.64 12.23
C PHE A 50 -5.75 2.74 13.05
N ASN A 51 -6.68 3.59 12.63
CA ASN A 51 -8.00 3.72 13.25
C ASN A 51 -9.02 3.65 12.11
N GLY A 52 -9.57 2.47 11.87
CA GLY A 52 -10.29 2.24 10.63
C GLY A 52 -10.96 0.88 10.54
N TYR A 53 -11.40 0.56 9.34
CA TYR A 53 -12.05 -0.72 9.05
C TYR A 53 -11.11 -1.66 8.28
N THR A 54 -11.17 -2.96 8.57
CA THR A 54 -10.52 -4.02 7.77
C THR A 54 -11.55 -5.06 7.37
N ASN A 55 -11.80 -6.04 8.23
CA ASN A 55 -13.00 -6.89 8.26
C ASN A 55 -13.89 -6.60 9.50
N HIS A 56 -13.40 -5.75 10.40
CA HIS A 56 -14.11 -5.17 11.52
C HIS A 56 -13.52 -3.79 11.84
N TRP A 57 -14.22 -3.00 12.66
CA TRP A 57 -13.72 -1.72 13.18
C TRP A 57 -12.76 -1.98 14.34
N TRP A 58 -11.56 -1.43 14.26
CA TRP A 58 -10.58 -1.54 15.33
C TRP A 58 -9.56 -0.40 15.26
N ASN A 59 -8.83 -0.26 16.36
CA ASN A 59 -7.76 0.70 16.49
C ASN A 59 -6.47 -0.03 16.82
N ASP A 60 -5.39 0.36 16.17
CA ASP A 60 -4.04 -0.14 16.39
C ASP A 60 -3.08 1.02 16.56
N TYR A 61 -2.21 0.90 17.56
CA TYR A 61 -1.21 1.91 17.88
C TYR A 61 0.12 1.17 18.07
N ARG A 62 1.04 1.37 17.14
CA ARG A 62 2.34 0.69 17.13
C ARG A 62 3.47 1.70 17.06
N GLN A 63 4.58 1.37 17.69
CA GLN A 63 5.83 2.08 17.48
C GLN A 63 6.73 1.18 16.63
N TRP A 64 7.03 1.63 15.41
CA TRP A 64 8.04 1.01 14.59
C TRP A 64 9.40 1.53 15.02
N SER A 65 10.30 0.62 15.34
CA SER A 65 11.69 0.95 15.64
C SER A 65 12.59 0.36 14.58
N ARG A 66 13.48 1.22 14.07
CA ARG A 66 14.45 0.93 13.03
C ARG A 66 15.87 1.13 13.59
N TYR A 67 16.79 0.29 13.14
CA TYR A 67 18.20 0.33 13.52
C TYR A 67 19.06 -0.01 12.29
N GLY A 68 19.92 0.91 11.85
CA GLY A 68 20.79 0.69 10.70
C GLY A 68 20.08 0.41 9.36
N ASN A 69 18.84 0.87 9.16
CA ASN A 69 17.92 0.63 8.03
C ASN A 69 17.57 -0.81 7.68
N LEU A 70 18.35 -1.79 8.13
CA LEU A 70 18.15 -3.20 7.80
C LEU A 70 17.45 -3.97 8.92
N TYR A 71 17.37 -3.40 10.13
CA TYR A 71 16.62 -3.96 11.24
C TYR A 71 15.38 -3.11 11.51
N LYS A 72 14.20 -3.73 11.47
CA LYS A 72 12.90 -3.11 11.74
C LYS A 72 12.03 -4.06 12.55
N ILE A 73 11.44 -3.55 13.62
CA ILE A 73 10.55 -4.31 14.50
C ILE A 73 9.39 -3.45 15.00
N SER A 74 8.28 -4.11 15.33
CA SER A 74 7.16 -3.58 16.12
C SER A 74 7.26 -4.26 17.49
N ILE A 75 7.44 -3.49 18.58
CA ILE A 75 8.16 -4.01 19.77
C ILE A 75 7.28 -4.25 20.99
N PRO A 76 7.57 -5.34 21.72
CA PRO A 76 8.14 -5.25 23.08
C PRO A 76 9.57 -5.86 23.19
N ASP A 77 10.46 -5.15 23.92
CA ASP A 77 11.91 -5.31 24.20
C ASP A 77 12.93 -5.52 23.01
N VAL A 78 13.57 -4.42 22.60
CA VAL A 78 14.47 -4.27 21.43
C VAL A 78 15.89 -4.81 21.64
N GLU A 79 16.48 -4.48 22.79
CA GLU A 79 17.93 -4.58 23.01
C GLU A 79 18.38 -6.04 23.01
N ARG A 80 17.56 -6.88 23.64
CA ARG A 80 17.78 -8.33 23.73
C ARG A 80 17.63 -9.02 22.39
N LYS A 81 16.68 -8.59 21.55
CA LYS A 81 16.48 -9.15 20.20
C LYS A 81 17.62 -8.79 19.24
N ILE A 82 18.12 -7.55 19.27
CA ILE A 82 19.26 -7.15 18.44
C ILE A 82 20.52 -7.94 18.83
N ALA A 83 20.78 -8.08 20.13
CA ALA A 83 21.91 -8.89 20.61
C ALA A 83 21.78 -10.38 20.23
N GLN A 84 20.57 -10.94 20.31
CA GLN A 84 20.29 -12.32 19.92
C GLN A 84 20.48 -12.53 18.41
N ASN A 85 19.98 -11.62 17.57
CA ASN A 85 20.15 -11.70 16.12
C ASN A 85 21.64 -11.64 15.70
N LYS A 86 22.48 -10.80 16.34
CA LYS A 86 23.93 -10.80 16.07
C LYS A 86 24.58 -12.16 16.34
N ILE A 87 24.09 -12.91 17.34
CA ILE A 87 24.53 -14.26 17.67
C ILE A 87 24.01 -15.28 16.64
N ASP A 88 22.73 -15.20 16.27
CA ASP A 88 22.10 -16.10 15.30
C ASP A 88 22.74 -15.94 13.91
N ILE A 89 23.04 -14.70 13.49
CA ILE A 89 23.78 -14.41 12.24
C ILE A 89 25.18 -15.04 12.26
N ALA A 90 25.89 -15.01 13.38
CA ALA A 90 27.22 -15.61 13.52
C ALA A 90 27.19 -17.13 13.36
N GLU A 91 26.13 -17.78 13.84
CA GLU A 91 25.86 -19.21 13.68
C GLU A 91 25.54 -19.55 12.21
N ASP A 92 24.68 -18.76 11.56
CA ASP A 92 24.27 -18.92 10.15
C ASP A 92 25.37 -18.63 9.11
N ILE A 93 26.46 -17.95 9.51
CA ILE A 93 27.67 -17.81 8.69
C ILE A 93 28.75 -18.84 9.03
N GLU A 94 28.40 -19.85 9.82
CA GLU A 94 29.26 -20.94 10.29
C GLU A 94 30.49 -20.42 11.08
N LEU A 95 30.38 -19.25 11.74
CA LEU A 95 31.37 -18.66 12.66
C LEU A 95 30.75 -18.45 14.05
N PRO A 96 30.29 -19.51 14.72
CA PRO A 96 29.68 -19.38 16.04
C PRO A 96 30.65 -18.69 17.01
N GLY A 97 30.19 -17.60 17.62
CA GLY A 97 30.97 -16.79 18.58
C GLY A 97 31.61 -15.50 18.06
N LEU A 98 31.41 -15.14 16.79
CA LEU A 98 31.85 -13.86 16.24
C LEU A 98 31.06 -12.69 16.85
N TRP A 99 31.76 -11.66 17.35
CA TRP A 99 31.16 -10.38 17.75
C TRP A 99 31.99 -9.23 17.19
N MET A 100 31.37 -8.40 16.36
CA MET A 100 32.06 -7.35 15.59
C MET A 100 31.66 -5.97 16.08
N GLN A 101 32.63 -5.08 16.21
CA GLN A 101 32.42 -3.68 16.52
C GLN A 101 31.79 -2.94 15.32
N GLU A 102 30.79 -2.11 15.58
CA GLU A 102 30.27 -1.14 14.62
C GLU A 102 31.34 -0.07 14.31
N GLY A 103 31.74 0.03 13.04
CA GLY A 103 32.66 0.95 12.38
C GLY A 103 33.81 0.25 11.63
N PHE A 104 33.96 -1.07 11.80
CA PHE A 104 35.09 -1.86 11.33
C PHE A 104 35.23 -1.96 9.80
N ILE A 105 34.16 -2.22 9.04
CA ILE A 105 34.21 -2.44 7.59
C ILE A 105 34.49 -1.13 6.86
N ALA A 106 33.78 -0.07 7.23
CA ALA A 106 33.95 1.25 6.62
C ALA A 106 35.40 1.75 6.75
N GLY A 107 36.03 1.49 7.90
CA GLY A 107 37.43 1.85 8.15
C GLY A 107 38.42 1.07 7.28
N TRP A 108 38.16 -0.21 7.03
CA TRP A 108 39.02 -1.06 6.18
C TRP A 108 39.05 -0.58 4.73
N LEU A 109 37.88 -0.25 4.16
CA LEU A 109 37.73 0.09 2.73
C LEU A 109 38.31 1.44 2.33
N ALA A 110 38.60 2.30 3.31
CA ALA A 110 39.12 3.63 3.07
C ALA A 110 40.67 3.69 2.99
N SER A 111 41.39 2.57 3.15
CA SER A 111 42.86 2.60 3.25
C SER A 111 43.59 1.34 2.75
N GLU A 112 44.80 1.48 2.20
CA GLU A 112 45.66 0.34 1.83
C GLU A 112 46.51 -0.11 3.02
N ALA A 113 46.56 -1.43 3.32
CA ALA A 113 47.31 -1.99 4.45
C ALA A 113 48.19 -3.19 4.07
N ARG A 114 49.38 -3.25 4.68
CA ARG A 114 50.38 -4.32 4.56
C ARG A 114 50.13 -5.42 5.60
N VAL A 115 49.97 -6.66 5.17
CA VAL A 115 49.68 -7.79 6.09
C VAL A 115 50.98 -8.39 6.66
N LEU A 116 51.03 -8.60 7.97
CA LEU A 116 52.08 -9.31 8.70
C LEU A 116 51.51 -10.50 9.46
N ASP A 117 52.19 -11.64 9.38
CA ASP A 117 51.82 -12.89 10.04
C ASP A 117 52.90 -13.26 11.06
N GLU A 118 52.51 -13.35 12.34
CA GLU A 118 53.35 -13.57 13.52
C GLU A 118 54.61 -12.67 13.62
N PRO A 119 54.50 -11.34 13.48
CA PRO A 119 55.66 -10.45 13.50
C PRO A 119 56.27 -10.33 14.90
N SER A 120 57.60 -10.22 14.97
CA SER A 120 58.23 -9.74 16.21
C SER A 120 57.84 -8.29 16.50
N VAL A 121 58.02 -7.84 17.74
CA VAL A 121 57.75 -6.43 18.13
C VAL A 121 58.50 -5.46 17.22
N SER A 122 59.76 -5.76 16.87
CA SER A 122 60.55 -4.92 15.95
C SER A 122 60.05 -4.98 14.50
N ASP A 123 59.54 -6.13 14.03
CA ASP A 123 59.02 -6.25 12.66
C ASP A 123 57.72 -5.45 12.48
N LEU A 124 56.88 -5.45 13.51
CA LEU A 124 55.66 -4.66 13.56
C LEU A 124 55.97 -3.16 13.58
N GLU A 125 56.89 -2.73 14.44
CA GLU A 125 57.32 -1.32 14.55
C GLU A 125 57.93 -0.80 13.24
N ASN A 126 58.73 -1.61 12.56
CA ASN A 126 59.35 -1.25 11.29
C ASN A 126 58.35 -1.20 10.13
N ALA A 127 57.35 -2.08 10.09
CA ALA A 127 56.33 -2.05 9.06
C ALA A 127 55.36 -0.87 9.23
N LEU A 128 55.06 -0.50 10.48
CA LEU A 128 54.23 0.67 10.81
C LEU A 128 54.87 2.00 10.39
N ALA A 129 56.19 2.03 10.17
CA ALA A 129 56.89 3.19 9.62
C ALA A 129 56.56 3.44 8.12
N GLY A 130 55.98 2.46 7.42
CA GLY A 130 55.76 2.51 5.96
C GLY A 130 54.30 2.58 5.50
N GLY A 131 53.31 2.54 6.40
CA GLY A 131 51.88 2.57 6.03
C GLY A 131 51.00 1.77 6.99
N ASN A 132 49.73 1.52 6.62
CA ASN A 132 48.83 0.72 7.47
C ASN A 132 49.31 -0.74 7.51
N VAL A 133 49.14 -1.41 8.65
CA VAL A 133 49.59 -2.80 8.83
C VAL A 133 48.49 -3.64 9.49
N LEU A 134 48.19 -4.82 8.91
CA LEU A 134 47.30 -5.83 9.48
C LEU A 134 48.15 -6.93 10.12
N VAL A 135 47.96 -7.24 11.41
CA VAL A 135 48.77 -8.24 12.14
C VAL A 135 47.94 -9.49 12.48
N LEU A 136 48.49 -10.67 12.22
CA LEU A 136 48.00 -11.95 12.72
C LEU A 136 48.99 -12.42 13.82
N ALA A 137 48.56 -12.60 15.07
CA ALA A 137 49.46 -13.01 16.16
C ALA A 137 48.80 -13.99 17.15
N ASP A 138 49.60 -14.89 17.72
CA ASP A 138 49.21 -15.79 18.83
C ASP A 138 49.15 -15.03 20.18
N PRO A 139 48.04 -15.08 20.93
CA PRO A 139 47.89 -14.44 22.25
C PRO A 139 48.87 -14.94 23.33
N ALA A 140 49.55 -16.08 23.14
CA ALA A 140 50.60 -16.55 24.04
C ALA A 140 51.97 -15.87 23.79
N SER A 141 52.16 -15.24 22.63
CA SER A 141 53.38 -14.49 22.27
C SER A 141 53.51 -13.19 23.07
N GLU A 142 54.72 -12.66 23.16
CA GLU A 142 55.01 -11.40 23.85
C GLU A 142 54.21 -10.22 23.26
N THR A 143 54.11 -10.18 21.92
CA THR A 143 53.28 -9.22 21.17
C THR A 143 51.79 -9.44 21.42
N GLY A 144 51.31 -10.69 21.48
CA GLY A 144 49.91 -11.03 21.78
C GLY A 144 49.45 -10.65 23.19
N LYS A 145 50.31 -10.82 24.22
CA LYS A 145 49.99 -10.47 25.62
C LYS A 145 49.85 -8.96 25.84
N ILE A 146 50.70 -8.15 25.19
CA ILE A 146 50.66 -6.68 25.30
C ILE A 146 49.42 -6.11 24.61
N LEU A 147 49.00 -6.71 23.49
CA LEU A 147 47.82 -6.28 22.74
C LEU A 147 46.49 -6.63 23.45
N THR A 148 46.42 -7.78 24.12
CA THR A 148 45.18 -8.29 24.74
C THR A 148 44.81 -7.59 26.05
N GLY A 149 45.78 -7.00 26.76
CA GLY A 149 45.55 -6.34 28.08
C GLY A 149 44.83 -4.98 28.05
N LYS A 150 44.41 -4.48 26.89
CA LYS A 150 43.79 -3.15 26.70
C LYS A 150 42.33 -3.16 26.27
N TYR A 151 41.78 -4.35 26.12
CA TYR A 151 40.43 -4.61 25.67
C TYR A 151 39.76 -5.46 26.76
N THR A 152 38.65 -4.99 27.33
CA THR A 152 37.95 -5.71 28.42
C THR A 152 37.12 -6.90 27.95
N GLY A 153 37.10 -7.19 26.63
CA GLY A 153 36.35 -8.31 26.07
C GLY A 153 34.83 -8.15 26.15
N ASN A 154 34.12 -9.13 25.59
CA ASN A 154 32.65 -9.25 25.68
C ASN A 154 32.18 -10.01 26.94
N ASP A 155 33.03 -10.15 27.96
CA ASP A 155 32.75 -10.99 29.13
C ASP A 155 31.49 -10.58 29.89
N THR A 156 31.16 -9.28 29.89
CA THR A 156 29.92 -8.76 30.48
C THR A 156 28.69 -9.27 29.75
N TRP A 157 28.69 -9.25 28.42
CA TRP A 157 27.58 -9.73 27.60
C TRP A 157 27.43 -11.25 27.65
N ARG A 158 28.54 -12.01 27.68
CA ARG A 158 28.51 -13.48 27.86
C ARG A 158 27.79 -13.88 29.14
N LYS A 159 28.05 -13.16 30.24
CA LYS A 159 27.39 -13.37 31.54
C LYS A 159 25.92 -12.93 31.53
N LEU A 160 25.60 -11.87 30.79
CA LEU A 160 24.24 -11.32 30.73
C LEU A 160 23.31 -12.19 29.88
N LEU A 161 23.75 -12.60 28.68
CA LEU A 161 22.91 -13.29 27.70
C LEU A 161 22.72 -14.77 28.02
N LYS A 162 23.74 -15.42 28.64
CA LYS A 162 23.72 -16.86 28.96
C LYS A 162 23.33 -17.76 27.78
N SER A 163 23.65 -17.35 26.55
CA SER A 163 23.29 -18.10 25.36
C SER A 163 24.03 -19.44 25.32
N TYR A 164 23.38 -20.48 24.79
CA TYR A 164 23.92 -21.84 24.79
C TYR A 164 25.17 -21.97 23.91
N GLN A 165 25.29 -21.13 22.87
CA GLN A 165 26.44 -21.09 21.96
C GLN A 165 27.76 -20.78 22.69
N PHE A 166 27.72 -20.04 23.81
CA PHE A 166 28.93 -19.79 24.61
C PHE A 166 29.42 -21.02 25.38
N ASN A 167 28.61 -22.08 25.46
CA ASN A 167 28.98 -23.35 26.09
C ASN A 167 29.47 -24.39 25.07
N ASP A 168 29.58 -24.04 23.79
CA ASP A 168 30.13 -24.95 22.78
C ASP A 168 31.61 -25.27 23.12
N PRO A 169 31.96 -26.55 23.39
CA PRO A 169 33.35 -26.93 23.67
C PRO A 169 34.31 -26.66 22.49
N GLY A 170 33.78 -26.48 21.27
CA GLY A 170 34.53 -26.09 20.08
C GLY A 170 34.78 -24.59 19.94
N LEU A 171 34.16 -23.73 20.76
CA LEU A 171 34.22 -22.28 20.61
C LEU A 171 35.66 -21.75 20.62
N LYS A 172 36.03 -21.03 19.55
CA LYS A 172 37.29 -20.27 19.45
C LYS A 172 36.96 -18.77 19.40
N PRO A 173 37.14 -18.02 20.51
CA PRO A 173 36.84 -16.60 20.54
C PRO A 173 37.60 -15.82 19.46
N VAL A 174 36.91 -14.90 18.79
CA VAL A 174 37.49 -13.94 17.86
C VAL A 174 36.95 -12.57 18.22
N ASP A 175 37.84 -11.62 18.52
CA ASP A 175 37.48 -10.24 18.82
C ASP A 175 37.99 -9.32 17.71
N ALA A 176 37.14 -8.42 17.23
CA ALA A 176 37.49 -7.38 16.27
C ALA A 176 37.17 -6.00 16.85
N PHE A 177 38.18 -5.14 17.04
CA PHE A 177 38.02 -3.84 17.69
C PHE A 177 39.01 -2.79 17.17
N ILE A 178 38.74 -1.53 17.52
CA ILE A 178 39.54 -0.36 17.12
C ILE A 178 40.15 0.31 18.37
N LEU A 179 41.44 0.64 18.31
CA LEU A 179 42.11 1.50 19.29
C LEU A 179 42.40 2.87 18.69
N GLU A 180 42.04 3.95 19.39
CA GLU A 180 42.18 5.33 18.91
C GLU A 180 43.14 6.17 19.78
N GLY A 181 44.02 6.93 19.13
CA GLY A 181 44.89 7.92 19.78
C GLY A 181 45.10 9.13 18.90
N GLY A 182 44.41 10.23 19.23
CA GLY A 182 44.38 11.42 18.37
C GLY A 182 43.72 11.11 17.03
N SER A 183 44.40 11.41 15.92
CA SER A 183 43.93 11.10 14.56
C SER A 183 44.28 9.68 14.07
N ARG A 184 44.91 8.85 14.90
CA ARG A 184 45.39 7.52 14.52
C ARG A 184 44.46 6.43 15.04
N LYS A 185 44.18 5.45 14.20
CA LYS A 185 43.36 4.26 14.51
C LYS A 185 44.17 2.99 14.28
N ILE A 186 43.98 1.98 15.13
CA ILE A 186 44.54 0.64 14.96
C ILE A 186 43.38 -0.35 14.93
N PHE A 187 43.28 -1.14 13.86
CA PHE A 187 42.29 -2.20 13.72
C PHE A 187 42.91 -3.54 14.15
N VAL A 188 42.25 -4.24 15.06
CA VAL A 188 42.78 -5.48 15.67
C VAL A 188 41.80 -6.62 15.42
N ILE A 189 42.29 -7.74 14.88
CA ILE A 189 41.61 -9.05 14.89
C ILE A 189 42.40 -9.96 15.81
N SER A 190 41.81 -10.34 16.95
CA SER A 190 42.45 -11.18 17.96
C SER A 190 41.74 -12.51 18.08
N SER A 191 42.48 -13.61 17.92
CA SER A 191 42.00 -14.98 18.19
C SER A 191 43.18 -15.91 18.36
N SER A 192 43.05 -16.95 19.18
CA SER A 192 44.03 -18.04 19.30
C SER A 192 44.00 -19.00 18.10
N ASP A 193 42.99 -18.95 17.24
CA ASP A 193 42.86 -19.79 16.06
C ASP A 193 43.20 -19.05 14.76
N ARG A 194 44.27 -19.46 14.09
CA ARG A 194 44.74 -18.85 12.83
C ARG A 194 43.69 -18.95 11.72
N ASN A 195 42.97 -20.07 11.65
CA ASN A 195 41.96 -20.29 10.62
C ASN A 195 40.80 -19.29 10.76
N SER A 196 40.36 -19.03 11.98
CA SER A 196 39.32 -18.03 12.28
C SER A 196 39.76 -16.61 11.91
N ARG A 197 41.03 -16.24 12.14
CA ARG A 197 41.58 -14.94 11.72
C ARG A 197 41.58 -14.79 10.20
N ILE A 198 42.08 -15.80 9.48
CA ILE A 198 42.09 -15.82 8.00
C ILE A 198 40.66 -15.74 7.45
N ARG A 199 39.73 -16.47 8.07
CA ARG A 199 38.33 -16.49 7.66
C ARG A 199 37.66 -15.14 7.84
N LEU A 200 37.88 -14.47 8.96
CA LEU A 200 37.37 -13.10 9.15
C LEU A 200 37.96 -12.15 8.11
N LYS A 201 39.28 -12.20 7.86
CA LYS A 201 39.91 -11.39 6.80
C LYS A 201 39.25 -11.60 5.44
N ASN A 202 39.01 -12.85 5.05
CA ASN A 202 38.35 -13.17 3.77
C ASN A 202 36.92 -12.60 3.69
N LEU A 203 36.18 -12.55 4.81
CA LEU A 203 34.86 -11.92 4.86
C LEU A 203 34.96 -10.39 4.67
N LEU A 204 35.98 -9.74 5.23
CA LEU A 204 36.24 -8.31 5.02
C LEU A 204 36.59 -8.02 3.57
N ASP A 205 37.51 -8.79 2.99
CA ASP A 205 37.91 -8.64 1.60
C ASP A 205 36.71 -8.84 0.66
N ASN A 206 35.88 -9.87 0.90
CA ASN A 206 34.64 -10.08 0.15
C ASN A 206 33.69 -8.89 0.26
N THR A 207 33.44 -8.40 1.48
CA THR A 207 32.55 -7.26 1.72
C THR A 207 33.05 -6.01 1.01
N GLY A 208 34.37 -5.79 1.03
CA GLY A 208 35.02 -4.70 0.31
C GLY A 208 34.88 -4.79 -1.21
N ASN A 209 35.12 -5.97 -1.76
CA ASN A 209 34.95 -6.22 -3.19
C ASN A 209 33.50 -6.00 -3.64
N VAL A 210 32.52 -6.41 -2.82
CA VAL A 210 31.09 -6.16 -3.09
C VAL A 210 30.78 -4.67 -3.09
N ILE A 211 31.19 -3.92 -2.07
CA ILE A 211 30.91 -2.47 -1.97
C ILE A 211 31.60 -1.68 -3.09
N ALA A 212 32.83 -2.05 -3.45
CA ALA A 212 33.58 -1.40 -4.51
C ALA A 212 32.99 -1.70 -5.91
N GLY A 213 32.52 -2.93 -6.12
CA GLY A 213 32.02 -3.40 -7.41
C GLY A 213 30.54 -3.12 -7.67
N TYR A 214 29.74 -2.89 -6.62
CA TYR A 214 28.29 -2.87 -6.72
C TYR A 214 27.64 -1.75 -5.90
N ASP A 215 26.51 -1.26 -6.40
CA ASP A 215 25.54 -0.47 -5.66
C ASP A 215 24.45 -1.39 -5.10
N MET A 216 24.17 -1.22 -3.81
CA MET A 216 23.12 -1.94 -3.11
C MET A 216 21.80 -1.19 -3.26
N HIS A 217 20.81 -1.86 -3.84
CA HIS A 217 19.46 -1.33 -4.04
C HIS A 217 18.47 -2.12 -3.19
N LYS A 218 18.10 -1.55 -2.04
CA LYS A 218 17.06 -2.09 -1.18
C LYS A 218 15.68 -1.91 -1.84
N GLY A 219 14.82 -2.91 -1.67
CA GLY A 219 13.54 -3.06 -2.33
C GLY A 219 12.49 -3.73 -1.47
N TRP A 220 11.23 -3.46 -1.76
CA TRP A 220 10.12 -4.27 -1.25
C TRP A 220 9.51 -5.09 -2.38
N PHE A 221 9.46 -6.40 -2.19
CA PHE A 221 8.94 -7.33 -3.19
C PHE A 221 7.63 -7.92 -2.67
N GLY A 222 6.58 -7.92 -3.47
CA GLY A 222 5.28 -8.43 -3.04
C GLY A 222 4.63 -7.55 -1.97
N VAL A 223 4.59 -6.24 -2.22
CA VAL A 223 3.85 -5.27 -1.41
C VAL A 223 2.38 -5.31 -1.79
N GLU A 224 1.48 -5.26 -0.81
CA GLU A 224 0.04 -5.33 -1.06
C GLU A 224 -0.66 -4.07 -0.55
N THR A 225 -1.39 -3.39 -1.43
CA THR A 225 -2.23 -2.22 -1.05
C THR A 225 -3.73 -2.48 -1.20
N LEU A 226 -4.09 -3.51 -1.95
CA LEU A 226 -5.48 -3.87 -2.29
C LEU A 226 -6.31 -2.67 -2.82
N LEU A 227 -5.67 -1.66 -3.42
CA LEU A 227 -6.33 -0.40 -3.83
C LEU A 227 -7.52 -0.61 -4.79
N LYS A 228 -7.49 -1.69 -5.57
CA LYS A 228 -8.52 -2.05 -6.56
C LYS A 228 -9.41 -3.20 -6.09
N SER A 229 -9.39 -3.54 -4.80
CA SER A 229 -10.14 -4.65 -4.21
C SER A 229 -11.25 -4.16 -3.30
N VAL A 230 -12.33 -4.93 -3.20
CA VAL A 230 -13.34 -4.78 -2.13
C VAL A 230 -12.78 -5.18 -0.75
N THR A 231 -11.67 -5.93 -0.71
CA THR A 231 -10.94 -6.23 0.53
C THR A 231 -10.12 -5.02 0.96
N ILE A 232 -10.23 -4.64 2.23
CA ILE A 232 -9.69 -3.39 2.75
C ILE A 232 -8.35 -3.62 3.48
N THR A 233 -7.33 -2.85 3.09
CA THR A 233 -6.07 -2.69 3.83
C THR A 233 -5.64 -1.22 3.80
N PRO A 234 -5.01 -0.68 4.85
CA PRO A 234 -4.54 0.70 4.84
C PRO A 234 -3.32 0.90 3.94
N GLY A 235 -3.17 2.14 3.48
CA GLY A 235 -1.97 2.65 2.81
C GLY A 235 -2.17 2.85 1.31
N HIS A 236 -2.18 4.10 0.88
CA HIS A 236 -2.16 4.40 -0.55
C HIS A 236 -0.78 4.03 -1.14
N PRO A 237 -0.69 3.47 -2.36
CA PRO A 237 0.58 3.05 -2.97
C PRO A 237 1.67 4.13 -2.96
N LEU A 238 1.31 5.38 -3.28
CA LEU A 238 2.24 6.52 -3.23
C LEU A 238 2.77 6.82 -1.82
N GLU A 239 1.96 6.61 -0.78
CA GLU A 239 2.40 6.77 0.62
C GLU A 239 3.31 5.61 1.04
N ILE A 240 3.01 4.39 0.59
CA ILE A 240 3.88 3.23 0.82
C ILE A 240 5.23 3.44 0.13
N ILE A 241 5.23 3.95 -1.11
CA ILE A 241 6.47 4.33 -1.82
C ILE A 241 7.21 5.39 -1.01
N GLY A 242 6.54 6.44 -0.52
CA GLY A 242 7.15 7.47 0.31
C GLY A 242 7.79 6.93 1.59
N ARG A 243 7.08 6.05 2.32
CA ARG A 243 7.60 5.36 3.51
C ARG A 243 8.82 4.51 3.16
N GLY A 244 8.77 3.76 2.07
CA GLY A 244 9.89 2.95 1.58
C GLY A 244 11.08 3.83 1.19
N MET A 245 10.90 4.91 0.45
CA MET A 245 11.98 5.82 0.06
C MET A 245 12.70 6.39 1.29
N ASN A 246 11.95 6.72 2.34
CA ASN A 246 12.53 7.12 3.61
C ASN A 246 13.33 5.99 4.29
N GLU A 247 13.01 4.73 4.03
CA GLU A 247 13.80 3.54 4.40
C GLU A 247 14.84 3.14 3.34
N GLY A 248 15.23 4.04 2.42
CA GLY A 248 16.22 3.77 1.38
C GLY A 248 15.76 2.77 0.30
N ILE A 249 14.46 2.47 0.23
CA ILE A 249 13.87 1.64 -0.80
C ILE A 249 13.92 2.38 -2.14
N SER A 250 14.47 1.72 -3.15
CA SER A 250 14.64 2.26 -4.50
C SER A 250 13.84 1.51 -5.56
N TRP A 251 13.22 0.38 -5.19
CA TRP A 251 12.32 -0.36 -6.06
C TRP A 251 11.21 -1.11 -5.32
N PHE A 252 10.08 -1.32 -6.00
CA PHE A 252 8.88 -1.94 -5.45
C PHE A 252 8.28 -2.93 -6.45
N VAL A 253 7.86 -4.10 -5.98
CA VAL A 253 6.99 -5.01 -6.75
C VAL A 253 5.66 -5.16 -6.01
N PHE A 254 4.57 -4.68 -6.60
CA PHE A 254 3.22 -4.76 -6.02
C PHE A 254 2.53 -6.07 -6.40
N ASN A 255 1.86 -6.73 -5.45
CA ASN A 255 1.33 -8.09 -5.62
C ASN A 255 -0.05 -8.32 -4.96
N GLY A 256 -0.73 -7.28 -4.50
CA GLY A 256 -2.05 -7.40 -3.90
C GLY A 256 -3.09 -8.00 -4.85
N TYR A 257 -4.20 -8.49 -4.28
CA TYR A 257 -5.31 -9.01 -5.07
C TYR A 257 -5.80 -7.97 -6.09
N MET A 258 -5.81 -8.34 -7.37
CA MET A 258 -6.16 -7.47 -8.51
C MET A 258 -5.31 -6.19 -8.66
N GLU A 259 -4.18 -6.08 -7.96
CA GLU A 259 -3.36 -4.85 -7.96
C GLU A 259 -2.71 -4.56 -9.31
N PHE A 260 -2.40 -5.61 -10.10
CA PHE A 260 -1.91 -5.48 -11.48
C PHE A 260 -2.86 -4.68 -12.39
N LEU A 261 -4.16 -4.58 -12.07
CA LEU A 261 -5.10 -3.75 -12.82
C LEU A 261 -4.80 -2.25 -12.72
N ALA A 262 -4.04 -1.84 -11.69
CA ALA A 262 -3.63 -0.45 -11.47
C ALA A 262 -2.27 -0.12 -12.10
N GLN A 263 -1.64 -1.03 -12.85
CA GLN A 263 -0.31 -0.84 -13.44
C GLN A 263 -0.19 0.51 -14.17
N GLY A 264 -1.08 0.78 -15.14
CA GLY A 264 -1.05 2.03 -15.89
C GLY A 264 -1.28 3.29 -15.04
N GLU A 265 -2.05 3.18 -13.94
CA GLU A 265 -2.27 4.30 -13.02
C GLU A 265 -1.00 4.61 -12.23
N TYR A 266 -0.34 3.60 -11.67
CA TYR A 266 0.88 3.77 -10.89
C TYR A 266 2.02 4.31 -11.76
N GLU A 267 2.18 3.77 -12.98
CA GLU A 267 3.14 4.28 -13.97
C GLU A 267 2.85 5.75 -14.29
N SER A 268 1.58 6.12 -14.49
CA SER A 268 1.19 7.51 -14.77
C SER A 268 1.47 8.46 -13.59
N TRP A 269 1.26 8.02 -12.35
CA TRP A 269 1.56 8.81 -11.16
C TRP A 269 3.06 9.00 -11.00
N MET A 270 3.84 7.92 -11.10
CA MET A 270 5.29 8.00 -10.97
C MET A 270 5.95 8.82 -12.08
N ALA A 271 5.40 8.78 -13.31
CA ALA A 271 5.86 9.63 -14.42
C ALA A 271 5.68 11.14 -14.16
N ARG A 272 4.78 11.53 -13.25
CA ARG A 272 4.58 12.92 -12.81
C ARG A 272 5.56 13.34 -11.70
N THR A 273 6.49 12.46 -11.32
CA THR A 273 7.53 12.72 -10.33
C THR A 273 8.92 12.70 -10.96
N LYS A 274 9.94 13.19 -10.25
CA LYS A 274 11.34 13.09 -10.66
C LYS A 274 12.13 12.08 -9.82
N VAL A 275 11.44 11.26 -9.01
CA VAL A 275 12.11 10.33 -8.11
C VAL A 275 12.57 9.08 -8.87
N PRO A 276 13.79 8.59 -8.63
CA PRO A 276 14.36 7.47 -9.39
C PRO A 276 13.93 6.11 -8.82
N VAL A 277 12.63 5.95 -8.52
CA VAL A 277 12.08 4.70 -7.99
C VAL A 277 11.65 3.81 -9.16
N VAL A 278 12.03 2.53 -9.11
CA VAL A 278 11.56 1.51 -10.06
C VAL A 278 10.34 0.81 -9.48
N ILE A 279 9.28 0.66 -10.28
CA ILE A 279 8.07 -0.07 -9.89
C ILE A 279 7.86 -1.23 -10.86
N ASP A 280 7.31 -2.33 -10.35
CA ASP A 280 6.78 -3.43 -11.14
C ASP A 280 5.64 -4.12 -10.40
N TYR A 281 5.06 -5.15 -11.03
CA TYR A 281 3.81 -5.78 -10.59
C TYR A 281 3.93 -7.29 -10.61
N GLY A 282 2.99 -7.92 -9.90
CA GLY A 282 2.82 -9.36 -9.80
C GLY A 282 1.39 -9.75 -9.45
N HIS A 283 1.13 -11.04 -9.53
CA HIS A 283 -0.03 -11.63 -8.86
C HIS A 283 0.29 -13.05 -8.39
N GLN A 284 0.21 -13.27 -7.08
CA GLN A 284 0.51 -14.54 -6.40
C GLN A 284 1.90 -15.12 -6.74
N THR A 285 1.99 -15.85 -7.85
CA THR A 285 3.17 -16.63 -8.26
C THR A 285 3.83 -16.08 -9.52
N ILE A 286 3.19 -15.17 -10.26
CA ILE A 286 3.70 -14.65 -11.54
C ILE A 286 4.13 -13.19 -11.41
N PHE A 287 5.28 -12.86 -12.00
CA PHE A 287 5.93 -11.54 -11.84
C PHE A 287 6.75 -11.14 -13.07
N GLY A 288 6.99 -9.84 -13.24
CA GLY A 288 7.91 -9.35 -14.27
C GLY A 288 7.38 -9.49 -15.70
N LEU A 289 6.07 -9.67 -15.87
CA LEU A 289 5.43 -9.74 -17.19
C LEU A 289 5.50 -8.38 -17.91
N ASP A 290 5.58 -8.40 -19.24
CA ASP A 290 5.51 -7.19 -20.07
C ASP A 290 4.19 -6.43 -19.90
N ASN A 291 3.10 -7.17 -19.66
CA ASN A 291 1.79 -6.66 -19.28
C ASN A 291 0.94 -7.81 -18.75
N TYR A 292 -0.07 -7.47 -17.95
CA TYR A 292 -1.01 -8.41 -17.35
C TYR A 292 -2.32 -8.54 -18.15
N ASP A 293 -2.39 -8.00 -19.36
CA ASP A 293 -3.60 -8.04 -20.19
C ASP A 293 -4.02 -9.48 -20.47
N GLY A 294 -5.29 -9.77 -20.17
CA GLY A 294 -5.89 -11.08 -20.34
C GLY A 294 -5.76 -12.00 -19.14
N LEU A 295 -5.08 -11.60 -18.06
CA LEU A 295 -5.05 -12.37 -16.82
C LEU A 295 -6.46 -12.42 -16.20
N GLN A 296 -6.95 -13.61 -15.92
CA GLN A 296 -8.23 -13.86 -15.25
C GLN A 296 -7.98 -14.74 -14.04
N VAL A 297 -7.58 -14.15 -12.91
CA VAL A 297 -7.01 -14.88 -11.75
C VAL A 297 -7.94 -15.96 -11.16
N GLN A 298 -9.25 -15.81 -11.36
CA GLN A 298 -10.29 -16.75 -10.91
C GLN A 298 -10.69 -17.78 -12.00
N ASP A 299 -10.07 -17.71 -13.18
CA ASP A 299 -10.22 -18.61 -14.32
C ASP A 299 -8.84 -19.16 -14.74
N MET A 300 -8.00 -19.46 -13.74
CA MET A 300 -6.69 -20.10 -13.91
C MET A 300 -6.67 -21.47 -13.19
N PRO A 301 -7.36 -22.47 -13.76
CA PRO A 301 -7.71 -23.71 -13.04
C PRO A 301 -6.53 -24.64 -12.78
N THR A 302 -5.39 -24.45 -13.45
CA THR A 302 -4.24 -25.36 -13.34
C THR A 302 -2.91 -24.63 -13.13
N ARG A 303 -1.95 -25.29 -12.49
CA ARG A 303 -0.56 -24.78 -12.39
C ARG A 303 0.04 -24.47 -13.76
N GLN A 304 -0.21 -25.31 -14.76
CA GLN A 304 0.30 -25.09 -16.12
C GLN A 304 -0.25 -23.79 -16.72
N SER A 305 -1.53 -23.47 -16.49
CA SER A 305 -2.11 -22.23 -17.02
C SER A 305 -1.37 -20.98 -16.50
N TRP A 306 -0.95 -20.96 -15.24
CA TRP A 306 -0.17 -19.86 -14.66
C TRP A 306 1.22 -19.75 -15.30
N ILE A 307 1.90 -20.88 -15.48
CA ILE A 307 3.22 -20.95 -16.10
C ILE A 307 3.16 -20.47 -17.56
N ASP A 308 2.23 -21.02 -18.34
CA ASP A 308 2.04 -20.67 -19.75
C ASP A 308 1.73 -19.19 -19.92
N PHE A 309 0.89 -18.62 -19.04
CA PHE A 309 0.56 -17.20 -19.07
C PHE A 309 1.79 -16.33 -18.81
N ALA A 310 2.55 -16.63 -17.75
CA ALA A 310 3.76 -15.87 -17.40
C ALA A 310 4.79 -15.90 -18.54
N HIS A 311 5.13 -17.09 -19.04
CA HIS A 311 6.14 -17.25 -20.09
C HIS A 311 5.69 -16.65 -21.43
N LYS A 312 4.40 -16.74 -21.78
CA LYS A 312 3.84 -16.07 -22.97
C LYS A 312 3.97 -14.54 -22.91
N LYS A 313 4.07 -13.97 -21.71
CA LYS A 313 4.20 -12.53 -21.45
C LYS A 313 5.62 -12.13 -21.04
N ASN A 314 6.62 -12.97 -21.35
CA ASN A 314 8.04 -12.77 -21.03
C ASN A 314 8.32 -12.54 -19.53
N GLY A 315 7.43 -13.02 -18.66
CA GLY A 315 7.57 -12.94 -17.23
C GLY A 315 8.11 -14.22 -16.61
N TYR A 316 8.07 -14.25 -15.28
CA TYR A 316 8.59 -15.32 -14.45
C TYR A 316 7.50 -15.90 -13.57
N VAL A 317 7.62 -17.19 -13.25
CA VAL A 317 6.73 -17.92 -12.34
C VAL A 317 7.51 -18.57 -11.21
N PHE A 318 7.09 -18.30 -9.98
CA PHE A 318 7.74 -18.76 -8.76
C PHE A 318 6.84 -19.73 -7.99
N ARG A 319 7.43 -20.70 -7.31
CA ARG A 319 6.72 -21.68 -6.47
C ARG A 319 7.21 -21.66 -5.03
N PRO A 320 6.43 -22.18 -4.06
CA PRO A 320 6.97 -22.47 -2.73
C PRO A 320 8.20 -23.40 -2.83
N VAL A 321 9.16 -23.21 -1.92
CA VAL A 321 10.40 -24.01 -1.87
C VAL A 321 10.12 -25.51 -1.77
N TYR A 322 9.18 -25.88 -0.91
CA TYR A 322 8.68 -27.26 -0.78
C TYR A 322 7.23 -27.34 -1.28
N ASP A 323 7.05 -27.89 -2.49
CA ASP A 323 5.75 -28.23 -3.07
C ASP A 323 5.92 -29.50 -3.93
N PRO A 324 5.68 -30.71 -3.38
CA PRO A 324 5.81 -31.97 -4.12
C PRO A 324 4.92 -32.04 -5.36
N GLN A 325 3.80 -31.32 -5.37
CA GLN A 325 2.90 -31.33 -6.53
C GLN A 325 3.38 -30.42 -7.67
N ALA A 326 4.43 -29.63 -7.44
CA ALA A 326 5.06 -28.76 -8.44
C ALA A 326 6.24 -29.44 -9.18
N GLU A 327 6.65 -30.66 -8.79
CA GLU A 327 7.85 -31.33 -9.33
C GLU A 327 7.82 -31.59 -10.84
N ASN A 328 6.62 -31.76 -11.42
CA ASN A 328 6.46 -32.02 -12.86
C ASN A 328 6.31 -30.75 -13.71
N TYR A 329 6.55 -29.57 -13.14
CA TYR A 329 6.32 -28.28 -13.77
C TYR A 329 7.59 -27.43 -13.80
N ASN A 330 7.75 -26.62 -14.84
CA ASN A 330 8.92 -25.76 -15.02
C ASN A 330 8.68 -24.39 -14.40
N TYR A 331 9.19 -24.19 -13.18
CA TYR A 331 9.20 -22.90 -12.49
C TYR A 331 10.56 -22.21 -12.59
N ASP A 332 10.56 -20.88 -12.58
CA ASP A 332 11.78 -20.07 -12.74
C ASP A 332 12.51 -19.82 -11.42
N GLY A 333 11.81 -19.93 -10.28
CA GLY A 333 12.40 -19.68 -8.97
C GLY A 333 11.49 -20.00 -7.79
N TYR A 334 11.94 -19.59 -6.61
CA TYR A 334 11.25 -19.83 -5.34
C TYR A 334 10.61 -18.60 -4.69
N LEU A 335 9.41 -18.78 -4.14
CA LEU A 335 8.82 -17.93 -3.11
C LEU A 335 9.36 -18.40 -1.75
N ALA A 336 10.24 -17.62 -1.16
CA ALA A 336 10.96 -17.96 0.06
C ALA A 336 10.37 -17.27 1.30
N ASN A 337 10.36 -18.00 2.41
CA ASN A 337 10.12 -17.46 3.75
C ASN A 337 11.28 -17.81 4.71
N ALA A 338 11.22 -17.32 5.95
CA ALA A 338 12.29 -17.50 6.95
C ALA A 338 12.65 -18.98 7.18
N GLY A 339 11.65 -19.89 7.12
CA GLY A 339 11.86 -21.32 7.28
C GLY A 339 12.60 -21.99 6.12
N ASN A 340 12.85 -21.29 5.02
CA ASN A 340 13.53 -21.82 3.84
C ASN A 340 14.98 -21.37 3.69
N LYS A 341 15.55 -20.71 4.72
CA LYS A 341 16.90 -20.14 4.65
C LYS A 341 17.95 -21.16 4.20
N THR A 342 17.93 -22.37 4.77
CA THR A 342 18.92 -23.40 4.46
C THR A 342 18.89 -23.79 2.98
N GLU A 343 17.69 -23.95 2.43
CA GLU A 343 17.44 -24.30 1.03
C GLU A 343 17.83 -23.17 0.10
N ILE A 344 17.53 -21.91 0.46
CA ILE A 344 17.88 -20.74 -0.34
C ILE A 344 19.38 -20.47 -0.34
N ASP A 345 20.05 -20.58 0.81
CA ASP A 345 21.49 -20.33 0.94
C ASP A 345 22.34 -21.34 0.15
N LYS A 346 21.85 -22.59 0.03
CA LYS A 346 22.50 -23.69 -0.70
C LYS A 346 21.94 -23.90 -2.11
N GLY A 347 20.78 -23.32 -2.41
CA GLY A 347 19.97 -23.62 -3.57
C GLY A 347 20.54 -23.08 -4.88
N ALA A 348 20.23 -23.79 -5.96
CA ALA A 348 20.65 -23.39 -7.31
C ALA A 348 19.71 -22.33 -7.92
N PHE A 349 18.44 -22.28 -7.52
CA PHE A 349 17.41 -21.45 -8.14
C PHE A 349 17.42 -19.98 -7.65
N PRO A 350 16.97 -19.04 -8.50
CA PRO A 350 16.54 -17.71 -8.08
C PRO A 350 15.43 -17.76 -7.04
N PHE A 351 15.27 -16.68 -6.27
CA PHE A 351 14.22 -16.58 -5.27
C PHE A 351 13.78 -15.14 -5.05
N VAL A 352 12.56 -15.00 -4.53
CA VAL A 352 11.98 -13.76 -4.05
C VAL A 352 11.31 -14.00 -2.70
N SER A 353 11.14 -12.95 -1.90
CA SER A 353 10.47 -13.03 -0.59
C SER A 353 9.46 -11.90 -0.45
N MET A 354 8.25 -12.22 -0.02
CA MET A 354 7.19 -11.22 0.11
C MET A 354 7.40 -10.30 1.31
N THR A 355 7.22 -9.01 1.09
CA THR A 355 7.19 -7.97 2.13
C THR A 355 5.84 -7.96 2.85
N GLY A 356 4.73 -8.16 2.12
CA GLY A 356 3.36 -8.16 2.66
C GLY A 356 2.70 -6.78 2.65
N ASP A 357 1.75 -6.57 3.56
CA ASP A 357 0.96 -5.34 3.66
C ASP A 357 1.41 -4.42 4.82
N LEU A 358 0.78 -3.25 4.90
CA LEU A 358 1.07 -2.24 5.93
C LEU A 358 0.73 -2.73 7.36
N LEU A 359 -0.30 -3.56 7.53
CA LEU A 359 -0.70 -4.13 8.82
C LEU A 359 0.30 -5.20 9.32
N GLY A 360 1.00 -5.84 8.38
CA GLY A 360 2.15 -6.73 8.58
C GLY A 360 3.47 -6.00 8.85
N ASP A 361 3.44 -4.68 9.02
CA ASP A 361 4.55 -3.78 9.33
C ASP A 361 5.62 -3.62 8.23
N LEU A 362 5.43 -4.20 7.03
CA LEU A 362 6.37 -4.11 5.90
C LEU A 362 7.84 -4.35 6.35
N THR A 363 8.06 -5.47 7.05
CA THR A 363 9.33 -5.72 7.78
C THR A 363 10.38 -6.43 6.95
N SER A 364 10.00 -7.11 5.88
CA SER A 364 10.91 -7.83 5.00
C SER A 364 11.28 -7.00 3.78
N SER A 365 12.52 -7.10 3.32
CA SER A 365 13.03 -6.40 2.13
C SER A 365 14.00 -7.27 1.35
N MET A 366 14.29 -6.90 0.12
CA MET A 366 15.34 -7.50 -0.69
C MET A 366 16.41 -6.46 -1.03
N ILE A 367 17.66 -6.90 -1.18
CA ILE A 367 18.76 -6.04 -1.63
C ILE A 367 19.30 -6.64 -2.92
N LEU A 368 19.29 -5.83 -3.98
CA LEU A 368 19.89 -6.17 -5.27
C LEU A 368 21.29 -5.56 -5.37
N PHE A 369 22.20 -6.31 -5.99
CA PHE A 369 23.57 -5.86 -6.25
C PHE A 369 23.72 -5.56 -7.73
N ILE A 370 23.60 -4.28 -8.06
CA ILE A 370 23.77 -3.76 -9.42
C ILE A 370 25.20 -3.25 -9.55
N LYS A 371 25.85 -3.42 -10.71
CA LYS A 371 27.24 -2.98 -10.87
C LYS A 371 27.36 -1.47 -10.58
N LYS A 372 28.47 -1.09 -9.96
CA LYS A 372 28.72 0.28 -9.51
C LYS A 372 28.48 1.30 -10.62
N GLY A 373 27.63 2.28 -10.34
CA GLY A 373 27.30 3.38 -11.26
C GLY A 373 26.31 3.03 -12.37
N GLU A 374 25.91 1.75 -12.52
CA GLU A 374 24.81 1.40 -13.42
C GLU A 374 23.48 1.86 -12.83
N LYS A 375 22.58 2.35 -13.69
CA LYS A 375 21.27 2.81 -13.26
C LYS A 375 20.40 1.61 -12.89
N LEU A 376 19.68 1.69 -11.77
CA LEU A 376 18.59 0.79 -11.48
C LEU A 376 17.45 1.01 -12.50
N THR A 377 17.12 -0.03 -13.24
CA THR A 377 15.97 -0.10 -14.14
C THR A 377 15.19 -1.38 -13.87
N ARG A 378 13.99 -1.50 -14.42
CA ARG A 378 13.17 -2.72 -14.31
C ARG A 378 13.92 -3.95 -14.85
N GLU A 379 14.63 -3.79 -15.97
CA GLU A 379 15.38 -4.88 -16.61
C GLU A 379 16.54 -5.35 -15.73
N ASN A 380 17.35 -4.42 -15.23
CA ASN A 380 18.49 -4.76 -14.37
C ASN A 380 18.03 -5.26 -12.97
N MET A 381 16.87 -4.80 -12.49
CA MET A 381 16.22 -5.34 -11.29
C MET A 381 15.94 -6.84 -11.44
N TRP A 382 15.26 -7.24 -12.52
CA TRP A 382 14.98 -8.66 -12.78
C TRP A 382 16.23 -9.46 -13.13
N ALA A 383 17.17 -8.88 -13.88
CA ALA A 383 18.44 -9.52 -14.17
C ALA A 383 19.22 -9.82 -12.88
N ALA A 384 19.16 -8.95 -11.87
CA ALA A 384 19.77 -9.20 -10.56
C ALA A 384 19.05 -10.30 -9.79
N ILE A 385 17.71 -10.29 -9.74
CA ILE A 385 16.92 -11.34 -9.07
C ILE A 385 17.19 -12.71 -9.71
N MET A 386 17.03 -12.81 -11.03
CA MET A 386 17.20 -14.06 -11.78
C MET A 386 18.66 -14.49 -11.88
N GLY A 387 19.60 -13.54 -11.86
CA GLY A 387 21.03 -13.80 -11.80
C GLY A 387 21.55 -14.17 -10.42
N LYS A 388 20.69 -14.19 -9.40
CA LYS A 388 21.05 -14.46 -7.99
C LYS A 388 22.05 -13.44 -7.44
N ASN A 389 21.95 -12.19 -7.89
CA ASN A 389 22.65 -11.04 -7.37
C ASN A 389 21.75 -10.28 -6.39
N ALA A 390 21.16 -11.04 -5.47
CA ALA A 390 20.17 -10.54 -4.53
C ALA A 390 20.21 -11.32 -3.21
N VAL A 391 19.82 -10.64 -2.13
CA VAL A 391 19.54 -11.26 -0.83
C VAL A 391 18.20 -10.78 -0.32
N SER A 392 17.58 -11.56 0.56
CA SER A 392 16.43 -11.12 1.34
C SER A 392 16.85 -10.87 2.79
N VAL A 393 16.32 -9.79 3.35
CA VAL A 393 16.41 -9.40 4.75
C VAL A 393 15.00 -9.49 5.32
N LEU A 394 14.75 -10.52 6.14
CA LEU A 394 13.44 -10.82 6.71
C LEU A 394 13.31 -10.20 8.11
N ARG A 395 12.11 -10.35 8.71
CA ARG A 395 11.84 -9.94 10.09
C ARG A 395 12.93 -10.42 11.05
N ASP A 396 13.20 -9.60 12.07
CA ASP A 396 14.25 -9.79 13.07
C ASP A 396 15.67 -9.78 12.49
N GLY A 397 15.87 -9.41 11.21
CA GLY A 397 17.18 -9.24 10.57
C GLY A 397 17.82 -10.54 10.04
N LEU A 398 17.02 -11.59 9.84
CA LEU A 398 17.45 -12.84 9.21
C LEU A 398 17.77 -12.58 7.72
N ILE A 399 18.99 -12.92 7.28
CA ILE A 399 19.43 -12.68 5.89
C ILE A 399 19.61 -14.01 5.16
N MET A 400 18.96 -14.16 4.00
CA MET A 400 19.07 -15.36 3.14
C MET A 400 19.49 -15.00 1.71
N GLY A 401 20.22 -15.91 1.08
CA GLY A 401 20.68 -15.76 -0.31
C GLY A 401 22.10 -16.28 -0.53
N PRO A 402 22.65 -16.06 -1.75
CA PRO A 402 23.93 -16.63 -2.13
C PRO A 402 25.08 -16.13 -1.24
N PRO A 403 26.05 -17.01 -0.88
CA PRO A 403 27.08 -16.70 0.11
C PRO A 403 27.86 -15.41 -0.12
N VAL A 404 28.21 -15.06 -1.36
CA VAL A 404 28.98 -13.85 -1.69
C VAL A 404 28.26 -12.60 -1.20
N TRP A 405 26.97 -12.49 -1.54
CA TRP A 405 26.12 -11.34 -1.22
C TRP A 405 25.65 -11.38 0.22
N ARG A 406 25.13 -12.53 0.66
CA ARG A 406 24.58 -12.74 2.00
C ARG A 406 25.60 -12.42 3.08
N ARG A 407 26.82 -12.96 2.95
CA ARG A 407 27.89 -12.74 3.93
C ARG A 407 28.34 -11.27 3.93
N ALA A 408 28.38 -10.61 2.78
CA ALA A 408 28.68 -9.17 2.73
C ALA A 408 27.64 -8.35 3.51
N VAL A 409 26.35 -8.58 3.28
CA VAL A 409 25.28 -7.86 4.02
C VAL A 409 25.28 -8.20 5.50
N GLN A 410 25.54 -9.46 5.88
CA GLN A 410 25.68 -9.84 7.29
C GLN A 410 26.84 -9.11 7.97
N MET A 411 27.98 -8.98 7.29
CA MET A 411 29.13 -8.21 7.80
C MET A 411 28.80 -6.72 7.93
N LEU A 412 28.02 -6.17 7.01
CA LEU A 412 27.54 -4.79 7.09
C LEU A 412 26.46 -4.60 8.16
N LEU A 413 25.63 -5.59 8.46
CA LEU A 413 24.65 -5.48 9.55
C LEU A 413 25.33 -5.58 10.93
N LEU A 414 26.40 -6.38 11.02
CA LEU A 414 27.27 -6.43 12.20
C LEU A 414 27.91 -5.07 12.48
N ASP A 415 28.19 -4.30 11.42
CA ASP A 415 28.69 -2.93 11.44
C ASP A 415 27.74 -1.95 10.75
N ARG A 416 26.70 -1.53 11.47
CA ARG A 416 25.63 -0.68 10.92
C ARG A 416 26.09 0.65 10.32
N ILE A 417 27.22 1.21 10.76
CA ILE A 417 27.57 2.62 10.49
C ILE A 417 27.66 2.86 8.98
N PHE A 418 28.26 1.92 8.25
CA PHE A 418 28.33 2.01 6.79
C PHE A 418 26.93 2.10 6.16
N LEU A 419 26.00 1.23 6.59
CA LEU A 419 24.64 1.19 6.05
C LEU A 419 23.85 2.46 6.38
N GLU A 420 24.05 3.00 7.59
CA GLU A 420 23.41 4.25 8.02
C GLU A 420 23.83 5.43 7.18
N GLU A 421 25.11 5.50 6.85
CA GLU A 421 25.64 6.54 5.97
C GLU A 421 25.22 6.30 4.52
N TYR A 422 25.26 5.04 4.07
CA TYR A 422 24.90 4.65 2.71
C TYR A 422 23.43 4.95 2.38
N TYR A 423 22.51 4.63 3.29
CA TYR A 423 21.07 4.88 3.11
C TYR A 423 20.56 6.19 3.75
N ASN A 424 21.46 6.99 4.33
CA ASN A 424 21.13 8.25 5.02
C ASN A 424 20.08 8.07 6.12
N ASP A 425 20.27 7.09 6.98
CA ASP A 425 19.25 6.61 7.90
C ASP A 425 19.08 7.48 9.14
N ARG A 426 20.12 8.25 9.49
CA ARG A 426 20.10 9.19 10.61
C ARG A 426 19.30 10.47 10.33
N ILE A 427 18.75 10.60 9.13
CA ILE A 427 17.78 11.63 8.76
C ILE A 427 16.48 10.94 8.38
N ASP A 428 15.42 11.12 9.16
CA ASP A 428 14.09 10.57 8.86
C ASP A 428 13.20 11.66 8.26
N LEU A 429 12.49 11.32 7.19
CA LEU A 429 11.55 12.19 6.50
C LEU A 429 10.16 11.56 6.48
N LEU A 430 9.17 12.28 7.02
CA LEU A 430 7.76 11.91 6.93
C LEU A 430 6.97 13.04 6.28
N ALA A 431 6.40 12.77 5.10
CA ALA A 431 5.46 13.66 4.44
C ALA A 431 4.02 13.20 4.70
N THR A 432 3.16 14.12 5.10
CA THR A 432 1.73 13.89 5.28
C THR A 432 0.91 15.06 4.76
N MET A 433 -0.29 14.78 4.25
CA MET A 433 -1.25 15.81 3.86
C MET A 433 -2.27 16.02 4.97
N ASP A 434 -2.47 17.27 5.37
CA ASP A 434 -3.60 17.73 6.17
C ASP A 434 -4.41 18.74 5.35
N GLY A 435 -5.45 18.24 4.70
CA GLY A 435 -6.16 18.95 3.64
C GLY A 435 -5.19 19.41 2.55
N TYR A 436 -5.07 20.73 2.41
CA TYR A 436 -4.20 21.39 1.42
C TYR A 436 -2.85 21.84 2.01
N THR A 437 -2.47 21.29 3.16
CA THR A 437 -1.18 21.56 3.80
C THR A 437 -0.32 20.29 3.78
N LEU A 438 0.84 20.38 3.13
CA LEU A 438 1.90 19.40 3.27
C LEU A 438 2.64 19.65 4.58
N ASN A 439 2.69 18.65 5.46
CA ASN A 439 3.57 18.62 6.61
C ASN A 439 4.74 17.70 6.30
N LEU A 440 5.96 18.24 6.32
CA LEU A 440 7.20 17.48 6.21
C LEU A 440 7.92 17.50 7.56
N ASP A 441 7.89 16.37 8.26
CA ASP A 441 8.66 16.17 9.48
C ASP A 441 10.06 15.67 9.10
N ILE A 442 11.08 16.35 9.63
CA ILE A 442 12.49 16.04 9.42
C ILE A 442 13.11 15.78 10.78
N SER A 443 13.53 14.54 11.04
CA SER A 443 14.18 14.14 12.28
C SER A 443 15.67 13.91 12.05
N ASN A 444 16.51 14.45 12.92
CA ASN A 444 17.95 14.29 12.88
C ASN A 444 18.43 13.50 14.09
N THR A 445 18.85 12.26 13.91
CA THR A 445 19.46 11.45 14.97
C THR A 445 20.99 11.48 14.94
N CYS A 446 21.60 12.30 14.08
CA CYS A 446 23.05 12.54 14.12
C CYS A 446 23.43 13.29 15.41
N PRO A 447 24.68 13.11 15.90
CA PRO A 447 25.17 13.85 17.07
C PRO A 447 25.50 15.32 16.78
N GLN A 448 25.32 15.78 15.54
CA GLN A 448 25.55 17.16 15.13
C GLN A 448 24.33 17.75 14.43
N ASP A 449 24.21 19.08 14.48
CA ASP A 449 23.21 19.83 13.73
C ASP A 449 23.39 19.63 12.22
N ILE A 450 22.27 19.45 11.52
CA ILE A 450 22.27 19.28 10.07
C ILE A 450 21.54 20.45 9.44
N THR A 451 22.23 21.18 8.56
CA THR A 451 21.67 22.28 7.79
C THR A 451 21.53 21.86 6.33
N GLY A 452 20.33 22.03 5.78
CA GLY A 452 20.01 21.59 4.42
C GLY A 452 18.83 22.35 3.82
N LYS A 453 18.66 22.18 2.52
CA LYS A 453 17.56 22.79 1.75
C LYS A 453 16.39 21.83 1.67
N VAL A 454 15.18 22.33 1.91
CA VAL A 454 13.94 21.59 1.68
C VAL A 454 13.57 21.69 0.20
N ASP A 455 13.37 20.54 -0.45
CA ASP A 455 12.97 20.43 -1.85
C ASP A 455 11.55 19.86 -1.94
N ILE A 456 10.62 20.62 -2.52
CA ILE A 456 9.24 20.18 -2.71
C ILE A 456 8.97 20.12 -4.21
N GLN A 457 8.55 18.95 -4.69
CA GLN A 457 8.22 18.74 -6.10
C GLN A 457 6.73 18.41 -6.19
N LEU A 458 6.00 19.28 -6.89
CA LEU A 458 4.57 19.14 -7.12
C LEU A 458 4.34 18.68 -8.56
N PRO A 459 3.33 17.82 -8.79
CA PRO A 459 2.98 17.38 -10.12
C PRO A 459 2.19 18.47 -10.84
N ASP A 460 2.10 18.38 -12.17
CA ASP A 460 1.23 19.26 -12.95
C ASP A 460 -0.21 19.24 -12.41
N GLY A 461 -0.83 20.41 -12.31
CA GLY A 461 -2.16 20.60 -11.73
C GLY A 461 -2.17 20.81 -10.21
N VAL A 462 -1.02 20.90 -9.54
CA VAL A 462 -0.90 21.30 -8.13
C VAL A 462 0.11 22.43 -8.00
N VAL A 463 -0.27 23.50 -7.29
CA VAL A 463 0.55 24.69 -7.10
C VAL A 463 0.91 24.91 -5.64
N MET A 464 2.09 25.47 -5.41
CA MET A 464 2.48 25.97 -4.09
C MET A 464 1.90 27.37 -3.91
N GLU A 465 1.23 27.61 -2.77
CA GLU A 465 0.59 28.90 -2.49
C GLU A 465 1.58 29.92 -1.90
N GLU A 466 2.65 29.44 -1.28
CA GLU A 466 3.70 30.23 -0.64
C GLU A 466 5.05 29.95 -1.32
N GLY A 467 6.09 30.71 -0.96
CA GLY A 467 7.44 30.49 -1.49
C GLY A 467 8.05 29.18 -0.99
N SER A 468 9.15 28.76 -1.63
CA SER A 468 9.91 27.57 -1.19
C SER A 468 10.33 27.70 0.29
N PRO A 469 10.20 26.64 1.10
CA PRO A 469 10.58 26.66 2.51
C PRO A 469 12.08 26.95 2.77
N GLY A 470 12.93 26.86 1.74
CA GLY A 470 14.32 27.29 1.81
C GLY A 470 15.22 26.36 2.62
N THR A 471 16.22 26.94 3.29
CA THR A 471 17.20 26.21 4.11
C THR A 471 16.76 26.19 5.57
N ILE A 472 16.82 25.02 6.21
CA ILE A 472 16.57 24.85 7.64
C ILE A 472 17.77 24.17 8.30
N THR A 473 17.92 24.38 9.61
CA THR A 473 18.83 23.62 10.47
C THR A 473 18.01 22.73 11.39
N VAL A 474 18.26 21.43 11.41
CA VAL A 474 17.64 20.49 12.36
C VAL A 474 18.70 20.12 13.41
N PRO A 475 18.52 20.53 14.69
CA PRO A 475 19.50 20.24 15.73
C PRO A 475 19.74 18.74 15.96
N ALA A 476 20.88 18.40 16.52
CA ALA A 476 21.21 17.02 16.88
C ALA A 476 20.15 16.40 17.81
N GLY A 477 19.64 15.22 17.45
CA GLY A 477 18.62 14.50 18.23
C GLY A 477 17.20 15.09 18.17
N GLU A 478 16.96 16.14 17.38
CA GLU A 478 15.67 16.83 17.32
C GLU A 478 14.91 16.58 16.01
N SER A 479 13.64 17.01 15.98
CA SER A 479 12.80 17.01 14.79
C SER A 479 12.26 18.40 14.49
N ARG A 480 12.06 18.72 13.21
CA ARG A 480 11.40 19.95 12.76
C ARG A 480 10.34 19.63 11.71
N THR A 481 9.17 20.25 11.87
CA THR A 481 8.08 20.20 10.89
C THR A 481 8.13 21.43 10.00
N VAL A 482 8.18 21.21 8.69
CA VAL A 482 8.01 22.24 7.66
C VAL A 482 6.60 22.13 7.11
N LYS A 483 5.85 23.23 7.15
CA LYS A 483 4.47 23.30 6.63
C LYS A 483 4.44 24.08 5.34
N VAL A 484 3.88 23.49 4.29
CA VAL A 484 3.76 24.11 2.96
C VAL A 484 2.32 24.04 2.51
N LYS A 485 1.72 25.20 2.22
CA LYS A 485 0.39 25.25 1.62
C LYS A 485 0.49 24.96 0.13
N ILE A 486 -0.25 23.97 -0.32
CA ILE A 486 -0.38 23.59 -1.72
C ILE A 486 -1.86 23.61 -2.10
N ARG A 487 -2.17 23.73 -3.38
CA ARG A 487 -3.57 23.74 -3.83
C ARG A 487 -3.68 23.05 -5.19
N PRO A 488 -4.64 22.15 -5.38
CA PRO A 488 -4.92 21.61 -6.70
C PRO A 488 -5.58 22.68 -7.58
N GLU A 489 -5.32 22.59 -8.86
CA GLU A 489 -6.03 23.29 -9.92
C GLU A 489 -6.96 22.31 -10.63
N ALA A 490 -7.73 22.79 -11.63
CA ALA A 490 -8.69 21.95 -12.35
C ALA A 490 -8.08 20.66 -12.90
N GLY A 491 -6.83 20.70 -13.38
CA GLY A 491 -6.10 19.52 -13.89
C GLY A 491 -5.61 18.55 -12.81
N GLY A 492 -5.58 18.95 -11.54
CA GLY A 492 -5.25 18.10 -10.40
C GLY A 492 -6.47 17.44 -9.74
N MET A 493 -7.68 17.69 -10.25
CA MET A 493 -8.92 17.09 -9.75
C MET A 493 -9.18 15.73 -10.39
N ASN A 494 -9.98 14.88 -9.73
CA ASN A 494 -10.31 13.52 -10.19
C ASN A 494 -9.06 12.64 -10.43
N THR A 495 -8.03 12.80 -9.61
CA THR A 495 -6.80 12.02 -9.68
C THR A 495 -6.02 12.09 -8.37
N PRO A 496 -5.31 11.02 -8.01
CA PRO A 496 -4.20 11.11 -7.05
C PRO A 496 -3.11 12.05 -7.56
N ASN A 497 -2.56 12.87 -6.67
CA ASN A 497 -1.43 13.75 -6.95
C ASN A 497 -0.23 13.39 -6.07
N PRO A 498 0.87 12.86 -6.65
CA PRO A 498 2.07 12.53 -5.87
C PRO A 498 2.80 13.81 -5.45
N VAL A 499 2.90 14.04 -4.15
CA VAL A 499 3.60 15.20 -3.56
C VAL A 499 4.93 14.71 -3.01
N VAL A 500 6.03 15.04 -3.68
CA VAL A 500 7.38 14.64 -3.27
C VAL A 500 7.99 15.72 -2.39
N ALA A 501 8.57 15.31 -1.28
CA ALA A 501 9.24 16.17 -0.33
C ALA A 501 10.63 15.62 -0.01
N GLY A 502 11.63 16.48 0.00
CA GLY A 502 13.03 16.10 0.17
C GLY A 502 13.82 17.08 1.01
N PHE A 503 14.97 16.61 1.44
CA PHE A 503 15.95 17.37 2.20
C PHE A 503 17.34 17.10 1.63
N ASP A 504 18.01 18.18 1.21
CA ASP A 504 19.35 18.15 0.61
C ASP A 504 20.36 18.73 1.60
N TRP A 505 21.35 17.96 2.03
CA TRP A 505 22.39 18.41 2.97
C TRP A 505 23.78 17.90 2.57
N GLY A 506 24.74 18.82 2.46
CA GLY A 506 26.09 18.47 2.01
C GLY A 506 26.09 17.83 0.62
N LYS A 507 26.51 16.56 0.53
CA LYS A 507 26.46 15.75 -0.70
C LYS A 507 25.28 14.77 -0.73
N ASN A 508 24.52 14.72 0.35
CA ASN A 508 23.45 13.75 0.55
C ASN A 508 22.11 14.41 0.22
N LYS A 509 21.17 13.57 -0.18
CA LYS A 509 19.79 13.93 -0.42
C LYS A 509 18.90 12.77 -0.03
N LYS A 510 17.74 13.08 0.51
CA LYS A 510 16.72 12.08 0.84
C LYS A 510 15.37 12.63 0.45
N TYR A 511 14.51 11.75 -0.04
CA TYR A 511 13.16 12.07 -0.47
C TYR A 511 12.18 11.13 0.19
N THR A 512 10.98 11.63 0.38
CA THR A 512 9.77 10.89 0.74
C THR A 512 8.63 11.42 -0.13
N MET A 513 7.46 10.80 -0.02
CA MET A 513 6.29 11.17 -0.81
C MET A 513 5.01 10.92 -0.02
N CYS A 514 4.00 11.74 -0.28
CA CYS A 514 2.63 11.48 0.13
C CYS A 514 1.69 11.74 -1.06
N VAL A 515 0.40 11.55 -0.85
CA VAL A 515 -0.61 11.77 -1.88
C VAL A 515 -1.56 12.91 -1.47
N LEU A 516 -1.82 13.82 -2.39
CA LEU A 516 -3.01 14.68 -2.35
C LEU A 516 -4.04 14.04 -3.28
N ASP A 517 -4.89 13.18 -2.72
CA ASP A 517 -5.92 12.47 -3.48
C ASP A 517 -7.16 13.35 -3.64
N MET A 518 -7.55 13.61 -4.89
CA MET A 518 -8.57 14.61 -5.20
C MET A 518 -9.80 13.99 -5.86
N PRO A 519 -11.01 14.24 -5.33
CA PRO A 519 -12.25 13.81 -5.99
C PRO A 519 -12.48 14.58 -7.30
N PRO A 520 -13.49 14.19 -8.11
CA PRO A 520 -14.03 15.07 -9.13
C PRO A 520 -14.42 16.43 -8.55
N ALA A 521 -14.10 17.51 -9.28
CA ALA A 521 -14.55 18.85 -8.90
C ALA A 521 -16.08 18.94 -8.83
N ILE A 522 -16.78 18.22 -9.72
CA ILE A 522 -18.24 18.12 -9.76
C ILE A 522 -18.63 16.64 -9.75
N SER A 523 -19.41 16.24 -8.74
CA SER A 523 -19.97 14.90 -8.60
C SER A 523 -21.48 14.95 -8.81
N VAL A 524 -21.99 14.03 -9.64
CA VAL A 524 -23.41 13.88 -10.00
C VAL A 524 -23.71 12.40 -10.28
N HIS A 525 -24.98 12.01 -10.23
CA HIS A 525 -25.39 10.72 -10.79
C HIS A 525 -25.12 10.70 -12.31
N ARG A 526 -24.27 9.78 -12.76
CA ARG A 526 -23.89 9.63 -14.17
C ARG A 526 -25.06 9.20 -15.07
N ILE A 527 -25.99 8.43 -14.50
CA ILE A 527 -27.29 8.11 -15.08
C ILE A 527 -28.35 8.47 -14.04
N LEU A 528 -29.45 9.10 -14.46
CA LEU A 528 -30.60 9.33 -13.61
C LEU A 528 -31.90 9.09 -14.36
N TYR A 529 -32.92 8.60 -13.68
CA TYR A 529 -34.28 8.50 -14.19
C TYR A 529 -35.24 9.34 -13.34
N GLY A 530 -36.32 9.83 -13.92
CA GLY A 530 -37.36 10.53 -13.17
C GLY A 530 -38.63 10.70 -13.99
N HIS A 531 -39.68 11.24 -13.39
CA HIS A 531 -40.93 11.53 -14.10
C HIS A 531 -41.13 13.04 -14.27
N ALA A 532 -41.71 13.43 -15.41
CA ALA A 532 -42.17 14.79 -15.64
C ALA A 532 -43.31 15.15 -14.66
N PRO A 533 -43.48 16.44 -14.29
CA PRO A 533 -42.82 17.61 -14.86
C PRO A 533 -41.51 18.04 -14.17
N VAL A 534 -41.10 17.39 -13.07
CA VAL A 534 -39.93 17.81 -12.27
C VAL A 534 -39.08 16.61 -11.87
N VAL A 535 -37.78 16.67 -12.15
CA VAL A 535 -36.79 15.70 -11.66
C VAL A 535 -35.82 16.37 -10.69
N SER A 536 -35.72 15.83 -9.47
CA SER A 536 -34.70 16.26 -8.49
C SER A 536 -33.32 15.75 -8.92
N TYR A 537 -32.37 16.67 -9.00
CA TYR A 537 -31.01 16.43 -9.49
C TYR A 537 -29.98 16.99 -8.51
N PRO A 538 -29.36 16.13 -7.66
CA PRO A 538 -28.32 16.55 -6.73
C PRO A 538 -26.98 16.78 -7.45
N VAL A 539 -26.25 17.80 -7.01
CA VAL A 539 -24.91 18.15 -7.47
C VAL A 539 -24.04 18.42 -6.25
N THR A 540 -22.85 17.82 -6.21
CA THR A 540 -21.82 18.17 -5.22
C THR A 540 -20.63 18.81 -5.91
N VAL A 541 -20.17 19.95 -5.39
CA VAL A 541 -18.99 20.65 -5.89
C VAL A 541 -17.92 20.70 -4.82
N HIS A 542 -16.73 20.16 -5.12
CA HIS A 542 -15.53 20.31 -4.30
C HIS A 542 -14.82 21.62 -4.66
N ASN A 543 -14.62 22.50 -3.68
CA ASN A 543 -14.02 23.81 -3.91
C ASN A 543 -12.50 23.77 -3.79
N PHE A 544 -11.83 23.57 -4.92
CA PHE A 544 -10.37 23.66 -5.04
C PHE A 544 -9.87 25.10 -5.27
N SER A 545 -10.78 26.07 -5.40
CA SER A 545 -10.46 27.47 -5.67
C SER A 545 -10.32 28.30 -4.40
N ARG A 546 -9.89 29.56 -4.52
CA ARG A 546 -9.89 30.54 -3.42
C ARG A 546 -11.23 31.26 -3.23
N GLU A 547 -12.21 31.01 -4.10
CA GLU A 547 -13.52 31.65 -4.03
C GLU A 547 -14.33 31.03 -2.88
N SER A 548 -14.91 31.85 -2.01
CA SER A 548 -15.82 31.36 -0.96
C SER A 548 -17.27 31.20 -1.44
N SER A 549 -17.60 31.75 -2.62
CA SER A 549 -18.89 31.58 -3.26
C SER A 549 -18.79 31.72 -4.77
N TYR A 550 -19.35 30.76 -5.50
CA TYR A 550 -19.22 30.62 -6.95
C TYR A 550 -20.55 30.13 -7.58
N PRO A 551 -20.79 30.40 -8.88
CA PRO A 551 -21.98 29.91 -9.57
C PRO A 551 -21.84 28.42 -9.94
N VAL A 552 -22.95 27.70 -9.85
CA VAL A 552 -23.13 26.34 -10.38
C VAL A 552 -24.25 26.40 -11.41
N ASN A 553 -23.88 26.18 -12.67
CA ASN A 553 -24.78 26.31 -13.81
C ASN A 553 -25.18 24.92 -14.31
N ILE A 554 -26.47 24.74 -14.58
CA ILE A 554 -27.01 23.53 -15.21
C ILE A 554 -27.63 23.86 -16.55
N ARG A 555 -27.37 23.01 -17.56
CA ARG A 555 -28.05 23.00 -18.85
C ARG A 555 -28.54 21.59 -19.16
N VAL A 556 -29.82 21.45 -19.47
CA VAL A 556 -30.39 20.18 -19.94
C VAL A 556 -30.57 20.26 -21.45
N ILE A 557 -29.99 19.31 -22.17
CA ILE A 557 -29.94 19.26 -23.64
C ILE A 557 -30.66 18.01 -24.12
N ASP A 558 -31.64 18.19 -25.01
CA ASP A 558 -32.35 17.08 -25.67
C ASP A 558 -31.39 16.36 -26.61
N ARG A 559 -31.21 15.03 -26.44
CA ARG A 559 -30.31 14.23 -27.26
C ARG A 559 -30.68 14.24 -28.74
N ASN A 560 -31.96 14.44 -29.06
CA ASN A 560 -32.45 14.51 -30.43
C ASN A 560 -32.37 15.94 -31.00
N LYS A 561 -32.11 16.95 -30.17
CA LYS A 561 -32.08 18.38 -30.55
C LYS A 561 -30.95 19.12 -29.83
N PRO A 562 -29.67 18.82 -30.12
CA PRO A 562 -28.53 19.34 -29.35
C PRO A 562 -28.30 20.86 -29.50
N GLY A 563 -28.96 21.53 -30.45
CA GLY A 563 -28.69 22.94 -30.79
C GLY A 563 -29.13 23.97 -29.75
N LYS A 564 -30.00 23.63 -28.78
CA LYS A 564 -30.42 24.56 -27.72
C LYS A 564 -30.81 23.80 -26.44
N PRO A 565 -30.39 24.26 -25.23
CA PRO A 565 -30.85 23.64 -23.99
C PRO A 565 -32.37 23.82 -23.81
N VAL A 566 -33.04 22.77 -23.34
CA VAL A 566 -34.47 22.76 -23.03
C VAL A 566 -34.75 23.31 -21.62
N PHE A 567 -33.75 23.31 -20.75
CA PHE A 567 -33.80 23.89 -19.41
C PHE A 567 -32.43 24.43 -19.02
N THR A 568 -32.41 25.54 -18.30
CA THR A 568 -31.19 26.11 -17.72
C THR A 568 -31.49 26.65 -16.33
N ALA A 569 -30.57 26.46 -15.39
CA ALA A 569 -30.65 27.05 -14.06
C ALA A 569 -29.25 27.42 -13.56
N SER A 570 -29.19 28.36 -12.62
CA SER A 570 -27.96 28.72 -11.92
C SER A 570 -28.28 28.87 -10.44
N ARG A 571 -27.43 28.32 -9.58
CA ARG A 571 -27.47 28.49 -8.12
C ARG A 571 -26.07 28.83 -7.65
N ARG A 572 -25.95 29.56 -6.54
CA ARG A 572 -24.64 29.80 -5.92
C ARG A 572 -24.35 28.72 -4.88
N ALA A 573 -23.14 28.19 -4.89
CA ALA A 573 -22.58 27.45 -3.76
C ALA A 573 -21.82 28.41 -2.85
N THR A 574 -21.72 28.07 -1.56
CA THR A 574 -20.93 28.80 -0.58
C THR A 574 -20.25 27.80 0.33
N ASN A 575 -18.93 27.66 0.21
CA ASN A 575 -18.10 26.80 1.04
C ASN A 575 -16.63 27.19 0.91
N GLY A 576 -15.83 26.92 1.94
CA GLY A 576 -14.40 27.22 1.96
C GLY A 576 -13.58 26.36 0.99
N THR A 577 -12.35 26.80 0.70
CA THR A 577 -11.37 26.01 -0.05
C THR A 577 -11.10 24.66 0.64
N GLY A 578 -10.99 23.59 -0.13
CA GLY A 578 -10.75 22.22 0.37
C GLY A 578 -11.99 21.53 0.95
N THR A 579 -13.16 22.17 0.91
CA THR A 579 -14.43 21.56 1.33
C THR A 579 -15.39 21.40 0.14
N PHE A 580 -16.56 20.80 0.36
CA PHE A 580 -17.57 20.64 -0.67
C PHE A 580 -18.94 21.16 -0.24
N ALA A 581 -19.80 21.46 -1.22
CA ALA A 581 -21.19 21.85 -1.02
C ALA A 581 -22.12 21.01 -1.88
N GLU A 582 -23.26 20.64 -1.32
CA GLU A 582 -24.33 19.94 -2.03
C GLU A 582 -25.44 20.92 -2.44
N ILE A 583 -25.90 20.80 -3.68
CA ILE A 583 -26.93 21.66 -4.27
C ILE A 583 -27.92 20.79 -5.03
N ASN A 584 -29.20 20.90 -4.68
CA ASN A 584 -30.28 20.22 -5.41
C ASN A 584 -30.89 21.16 -6.46
N PHE A 585 -31.16 20.63 -7.66
CA PHE A 585 -31.88 21.32 -8.71
C PHE A 585 -33.18 20.61 -9.06
N ASP A 586 -34.24 21.39 -9.26
CA ASP A 586 -35.53 20.91 -9.75
C ASP A 586 -35.58 21.10 -11.27
N LEU A 587 -35.25 20.06 -12.02
CA LEU A 587 -35.21 20.10 -13.48
C LEU A 587 -36.63 20.02 -14.03
N LYS A 588 -37.14 21.16 -14.54
CA LYS A 588 -38.47 21.26 -15.14
C LYS A 588 -38.41 20.92 -16.63
N VAL A 589 -38.48 19.63 -16.95
CA VAL A 589 -38.34 19.13 -18.32
C VAL A 589 -39.45 18.12 -18.67
N PRO A 590 -39.92 18.08 -19.93
CA PRO A 590 -40.91 17.09 -20.35
C PRO A 590 -40.30 15.68 -20.43
N ALA A 591 -41.14 14.67 -20.61
CA ALA A 591 -40.68 13.31 -20.86
C ALA A 591 -39.80 13.25 -22.12
N GLY A 592 -38.66 12.56 -22.04
CA GLY A 592 -37.64 12.55 -23.09
C GLY A 592 -36.30 11.99 -22.63
N GLN A 593 -35.30 12.11 -23.50
CA GLN A 593 -33.93 11.66 -23.26
C GLN A 593 -32.98 12.85 -23.36
N TYR A 594 -32.18 13.07 -22.32
CA TYR A 594 -31.38 14.28 -22.17
C TYR A 594 -29.95 13.98 -21.75
N ASN A 595 -29.08 14.94 -22.05
CA ASN A 595 -27.79 15.13 -21.36
C ASN A 595 -27.94 16.32 -20.41
N VAL A 596 -27.37 16.20 -19.21
CA VAL A 596 -27.32 17.28 -18.22
C VAL A 596 -25.86 17.73 -18.11
N GLU A 597 -25.61 18.98 -18.48
CA GLU A 597 -24.31 19.62 -18.32
C GLU A 597 -24.31 20.44 -17.03
N VAL A 598 -23.29 20.23 -16.19
CA VAL A 598 -23.07 21.02 -14.97
C VAL A 598 -21.71 21.68 -15.06
N GLU A 599 -21.65 22.98 -14.78
CA GLU A 599 -20.44 23.79 -14.82
C GLU A 599 -20.26 24.56 -13.51
N ALA A 600 -19.08 24.46 -12.91
CA ALA A 600 -18.67 25.17 -11.70
C ALA A 600 -17.14 25.27 -11.65
N LEU A 601 -16.60 26.38 -11.13
CA LEU A 601 -15.16 26.59 -10.93
C LEU A 601 -14.30 26.36 -12.19
N GLY A 602 -14.85 26.65 -13.37
CA GLY A 602 -14.16 26.45 -14.66
C GLY A 602 -14.08 24.98 -15.13
N VAL A 603 -14.76 24.07 -14.44
CA VAL A 603 -14.85 22.64 -14.80
C VAL A 603 -16.27 22.31 -15.24
N LYS A 604 -16.40 21.35 -16.16
CA LYS A 604 -17.68 20.87 -16.69
C LYS A 604 -17.78 19.36 -16.55
N THR A 605 -18.95 18.87 -16.18
CA THR A 605 -19.31 17.44 -16.23
C THR A 605 -20.62 17.25 -17.00
N VAL A 606 -20.78 16.09 -17.63
CA VAL A 606 -22.00 15.72 -18.36
C VAL A 606 -22.52 14.39 -17.83
N SER A 607 -23.83 14.31 -17.61
CA SER A 607 -24.51 13.07 -17.22
C SER A 607 -25.73 12.78 -18.10
N GLN A 608 -26.21 11.53 -18.06
CA GLN A 608 -27.37 11.07 -18.81
C GLN A 608 -28.64 11.14 -17.95
N LEU A 609 -29.73 11.67 -18.50
CA LEU A 609 -31.03 11.79 -17.83
C LEU A 609 -32.16 11.21 -18.69
N GLY A 610 -32.89 10.24 -18.17
CA GLY A 610 -34.16 9.77 -18.71
C GLY A 610 -35.34 10.38 -17.98
N VAL A 611 -36.36 10.86 -18.70
CA VAL A 611 -37.58 11.41 -18.09
C VAL A 611 -38.81 10.69 -18.65
N GLY A 612 -39.51 9.96 -17.79
CA GLY A 612 -40.77 9.29 -18.09
C GLY A 612 -41.99 10.19 -17.92
N LYS A 613 -43.15 9.68 -18.35
CA LYS A 613 -44.46 10.26 -18.01
C LYS A 613 -44.93 9.71 -16.67
N ALA A 614 -45.54 10.54 -15.84
CA ALA A 614 -46.22 10.08 -14.63
C ALA A 614 -47.40 9.15 -15.02
N ALA A 615 -47.26 7.86 -14.71
CA ALA A 615 -48.26 6.84 -15.03
C ALA A 615 -48.17 5.65 -14.06
N GLY A 616 -49.30 4.95 -13.89
CA GLY A 616 -49.43 3.81 -12.98
C GLY A 616 -49.80 4.20 -11.56
N SER A 617 -50.13 3.20 -10.75
CA SER A 617 -50.46 3.36 -9.33
C SER A 617 -49.69 2.32 -8.53
N LEU A 618 -48.89 2.78 -7.57
CA LEU A 618 -48.13 1.92 -6.68
C LEU A 618 -48.43 2.24 -5.22
N ARG A 619 -48.03 1.31 -4.35
CA ARG A 619 -48.01 1.53 -2.90
C ARG A 619 -46.68 1.09 -2.31
N ALA A 620 -46.25 1.78 -1.28
CA ALA A 620 -45.18 1.37 -0.40
C ALA A 620 -45.61 1.53 1.06
N TYR A 621 -45.25 0.56 1.89
CA TYR A 621 -45.63 0.53 3.30
C TYR A 621 -44.61 -0.27 4.12
N ALA A 622 -44.50 0.10 5.41
CA ALA A 622 -43.66 -0.59 6.38
C ALA A 622 -44.44 -1.76 7.02
N LEU A 623 -43.73 -2.84 7.34
CA LEU A 623 -44.25 -4.00 8.08
C LEU A 623 -43.09 -4.80 8.66
N ASP A 624 -43.27 -5.37 9.84
CA ASP A 624 -42.33 -6.32 10.45
C ASP A 624 -42.69 -7.74 9.97
N LEU A 625 -41.92 -8.28 9.02
CA LEU A 625 -42.25 -9.53 8.33
C LEU A 625 -41.86 -10.77 9.15
N ASN A 626 -40.83 -10.69 9.97
CA ASN A 626 -40.27 -11.80 10.73
C ASN A 626 -40.52 -11.69 12.26
N ALA A 627 -41.24 -10.66 12.69
CA ALA A 627 -41.56 -10.35 14.08
C ALA A 627 -40.32 -10.08 14.96
N ASP A 628 -39.27 -9.47 14.40
CA ASP A 628 -38.05 -9.11 15.13
C ASP A 628 -38.04 -7.67 15.68
N GLY A 629 -39.11 -6.91 15.44
CA GLY A 629 -39.27 -5.52 15.86
C GLY A 629 -38.63 -4.50 14.92
N ILE A 630 -38.05 -4.93 13.80
CA ILE A 630 -37.48 -4.10 12.75
C ILE A 630 -38.43 -4.12 11.55
N ASN A 631 -38.73 -2.94 11.00
CA ASN A 631 -39.60 -2.87 9.83
C ASN A 631 -38.82 -3.21 8.55
N GLU A 632 -39.42 -4.06 7.73
CA GLU A 632 -39.19 -4.13 6.30
C GLU A 632 -40.09 -3.14 5.56
N TYR A 633 -39.73 -2.84 4.31
CA TYR A 633 -40.52 -1.98 3.45
C TYR A 633 -40.90 -2.71 2.18
N ARG A 634 -42.20 -2.79 1.90
CA ARG A 634 -42.72 -3.42 0.69
C ARG A 634 -43.15 -2.37 -0.30
N MET A 635 -42.66 -2.46 -1.54
CA MET A 635 -43.03 -1.59 -2.67
C MET A 635 -43.66 -2.47 -3.75
N GLU A 636 -44.83 -2.11 -4.26
CA GLU A 636 -45.59 -3.01 -5.13
C GLU A 636 -46.36 -2.27 -6.23
N ASN A 637 -46.36 -2.85 -7.43
CA ASN A 637 -47.21 -2.48 -8.57
C ASN A 637 -47.72 -3.75 -9.28
N ASP A 638 -48.34 -3.63 -10.46
CA ASP A 638 -48.92 -4.78 -11.17
C ASP A 638 -47.89 -5.79 -11.68
N SER A 639 -46.62 -5.37 -11.86
CA SER A 639 -45.55 -6.23 -12.41
C SER A 639 -44.75 -6.93 -11.32
N VAL A 640 -44.43 -6.21 -10.24
CA VAL A 640 -43.45 -6.66 -9.25
C VAL A 640 -43.87 -6.34 -7.82
N ARG A 641 -43.31 -7.09 -6.88
CA ARG A 641 -43.33 -6.80 -5.45
C ARG A 641 -41.90 -6.84 -4.93
N ILE A 642 -41.45 -5.73 -4.38
CA ILE A 642 -40.10 -5.54 -3.85
C ILE A 642 -40.18 -5.54 -2.34
N THR A 643 -39.27 -6.26 -1.68
CA THR A 643 -39.07 -6.17 -0.22
C THR A 643 -37.69 -5.61 0.05
N LEU A 644 -37.64 -4.53 0.82
CA LEU A 644 -36.41 -3.93 1.30
C LEU A 644 -36.19 -4.32 2.76
N LEU A 645 -34.98 -4.77 3.11
CA LEU A 645 -34.55 -4.88 4.49
C LEU A 645 -33.84 -3.59 4.89
N THR A 646 -34.16 -3.10 6.08
CA THR A 646 -33.40 -2.02 6.73
C THR A 646 -32.02 -2.49 7.15
N THR A 647 -31.85 -3.78 7.48
CA THR A 647 -30.54 -4.40 7.72
C THR A 647 -29.72 -4.45 6.43
N GLY A 648 -28.61 -3.70 6.40
CA GLY A 648 -27.75 -3.51 5.24
C GLY A 648 -28.34 -2.66 4.11
N ALA A 649 -29.54 -2.09 4.30
CA ALA A 649 -30.29 -1.36 3.26
C ALA A 649 -30.27 -2.09 1.91
N ARG A 650 -30.90 -3.26 1.84
CA ARG A 650 -30.81 -4.17 0.68
C ARG A 650 -32.18 -4.50 0.10
N VAL A 651 -32.20 -4.84 -1.19
CA VAL A 651 -33.39 -5.44 -1.81
C VAL A 651 -33.33 -6.93 -1.60
N ILE A 652 -33.97 -7.46 -0.56
CA ILE A 652 -33.90 -8.90 -0.27
C ILE A 652 -34.77 -9.74 -1.22
N GLU A 653 -35.83 -9.15 -1.75
CA GLU A 653 -36.76 -9.84 -2.64
C GLU A 653 -37.15 -8.92 -3.80
N TYR A 654 -37.01 -9.44 -5.01
CA TYR A 654 -37.52 -8.86 -6.25
C TYR A 654 -38.44 -9.88 -6.90
N PHE A 655 -39.72 -9.84 -6.54
CA PHE A 655 -40.71 -10.83 -6.93
C PHE A 655 -41.42 -10.44 -8.24
N VAL A 656 -41.30 -11.26 -9.28
CA VAL A 656 -41.93 -11.09 -10.59
C VAL A 656 -43.30 -11.78 -10.61
N LYS A 657 -44.37 -10.99 -10.57
CA LYS A 657 -45.74 -11.51 -10.38
C LYS A 657 -46.22 -12.40 -11.51
N SER A 658 -45.83 -12.10 -12.76
CA SER A 658 -46.22 -12.89 -13.94
C SER A 658 -45.65 -14.31 -13.95
N ARG A 659 -44.62 -14.57 -13.15
CA ARG A 659 -43.96 -15.88 -13.01
C ARG A 659 -44.14 -16.49 -11.63
N ASN A 660 -44.62 -15.71 -10.66
CA ASN A 660 -44.74 -16.11 -9.27
C ASN A 660 -43.38 -16.58 -8.71
N ASP A 661 -42.34 -15.79 -8.97
CA ASP A 661 -40.96 -16.16 -8.66
C ASP A 661 -40.09 -14.95 -8.27
N ASN A 662 -38.99 -15.20 -7.57
CA ASN A 662 -38.01 -14.21 -7.13
C ASN A 662 -36.73 -14.36 -7.95
N VAL A 663 -36.19 -13.25 -8.47
CA VAL A 663 -34.98 -13.31 -9.34
C VAL A 663 -33.66 -13.17 -8.58
N LEU A 664 -33.71 -13.04 -7.25
CA LEU A 664 -32.56 -12.84 -6.39
C LEU A 664 -32.41 -14.02 -5.43
N PHE A 665 -31.18 -14.44 -5.14
CA PHE A 665 -30.91 -15.36 -4.05
C PHE A 665 -31.42 -14.76 -2.73
N LYS A 666 -32.03 -15.58 -1.87
CA LYS A 666 -32.59 -15.12 -0.60
C LYS A 666 -32.42 -16.18 0.49
N LEU A 667 -31.57 -15.88 1.47
CA LEU A 667 -31.44 -16.67 2.69
C LEU A 667 -32.26 -16.10 3.85
N TRP A 668 -32.46 -14.78 3.92
CA TRP A 668 -33.26 -14.18 4.99
C TRP A 668 -34.75 -14.61 4.88
N PRO A 669 -35.46 -14.85 6.01
CA PRO A 669 -35.06 -14.62 7.39
C PRO A 669 -34.31 -15.78 8.04
N GLU A 670 -34.06 -16.87 7.31
CA GLU A 670 -33.17 -17.91 7.76
C GLU A 670 -31.73 -17.38 7.92
N LYS A 671 -30.92 -18.18 8.61
CA LYS A 671 -29.52 -17.89 8.88
C LYS A 671 -28.65 -19.00 8.32
N SER A 672 -27.40 -18.70 8.00
CA SER A 672 -26.45 -19.71 7.55
C SER A 672 -26.24 -20.78 8.63
N GLY A 673 -25.92 -22.01 8.21
CA GLY A 673 -25.67 -23.11 9.15
C GLY A 673 -24.54 -22.85 10.15
N ASP A 674 -23.63 -21.94 9.80
CA ASP A 674 -22.49 -21.51 10.61
C ASP A 674 -22.71 -20.17 11.35
N ASP A 675 -23.95 -19.66 11.44
CA ASP A 675 -24.28 -18.37 12.09
C ASP A 675 -23.67 -18.21 13.49
N LYS A 676 -23.57 -19.34 14.23
CA LYS A 676 -23.07 -19.38 15.61
C LYS A 676 -21.55 -19.51 15.72
N ARG A 677 -20.81 -19.53 14.60
CA ARG A 677 -19.34 -19.55 14.58
C ARG A 677 -18.81 -18.32 15.33
N PRO A 678 -17.78 -18.45 16.19
CA PRO A 678 -17.14 -17.29 16.79
C PRO A 678 -16.73 -16.27 15.72
N ASN A 679 -17.01 -14.99 15.99
CA ASN A 679 -16.70 -13.88 15.07
C ASN A 679 -17.29 -14.04 13.66
N ARG A 680 -18.46 -14.67 13.51
CA ARG A 680 -19.09 -14.90 12.20
C ARG A 680 -19.29 -13.62 11.38
N SER A 681 -19.55 -12.49 12.04
CA SER A 681 -19.71 -11.17 11.42
C SER A 681 -18.41 -10.57 10.86
N TRP A 682 -17.26 -11.20 11.08
CA TRP A 682 -15.97 -10.81 10.47
C TRP A 682 -15.69 -11.55 9.15
N GLY A 683 -16.52 -12.53 8.79
CA GLY A 683 -16.52 -13.19 7.48
C GLY A 683 -17.72 -12.78 6.64
N TYR A 684 -17.69 -13.09 5.35
CA TYR A 684 -18.80 -12.77 4.44
C TYR A 684 -20.10 -13.48 4.88
N TYR A 685 -21.24 -12.76 4.95
CA TYR A 685 -22.52 -13.31 5.43
C TYR A 685 -23.62 -13.14 4.37
N PRO A 686 -24.04 -14.22 3.69
CA PRO A 686 -24.93 -14.12 2.54
C PRO A 686 -26.41 -14.08 2.95
N TYR A 687 -26.93 -12.92 3.38
CA TYR A 687 -28.39 -12.78 3.53
C TYR A 687 -29.12 -12.92 2.18
N GLY A 688 -28.45 -12.54 1.09
CA GLY A 688 -29.00 -12.52 -0.26
C GLY A 688 -29.58 -11.17 -0.67
N GLY A 689 -30.13 -11.16 -1.89
CA GLY A 689 -30.76 -9.99 -2.51
C GLY A 689 -29.79 -9.17 -3.36
N PHE A 690 -30.10 -7.88 -3.45
CA PHE A 690 -29.19 -6.83 -3.92
C PHE A 690 -28.52 -6.20 -2.70
N GLU A 691 -27.31 -6.65 -2.40
CA GLU A 691 -26.47 -6.20 -1.28
C GLU A 691 -25.29 -5.34 -1.75
N ASP A 692 -24.43 -4.91 -0.82
CA ASP A 692 -23.19 -4.22 -1.16
C ASP A 692 -21.99 -4.96 -0.57
N PHE A 693 -20.88 -4.97 -1.31
CA PHE A 693 -19.55 -5.27 -0.80
C PHE A 693 -18.80 -3.97 -0.53
N LEU A 694 -18.68 -3.62 0.75
CA LEU A 694 -17.95 -2.48 1.26
C LEU A 694 -17.00 -2.99 2.35
N GLY A 695 -15.90 -3.61 1.94
CA GLY A 695 -15.07 -4.46 2.82
C GLY A 695 -15.41 -5.95 2.71
N GLN A 696 -14.49 -6.82 3.13
CA GLN A 696 -14.77 -8.25 3.33
C GLN A 696 -14.27 -8.72 4.71
N ALA A 697 -15.13 -9.01 5.69
CA ALA A 697 -16.59 -8.83 5.69
C ALA A 697 -17.02 -7.40 5.39
N SER A 698 -18.25 -7.23 4.92
CA SER A 698 -18.74 -5.93 4.47
C SER A 698 -19.33 -5.11 5.62
N MET A 699 -19.00 -3.81 5.66
CA MET A 699 -19.30 -2.88 6.75
C MET A 699 -20.81 -2.71 6.99
N GLU A 700 -21.62 -2.86 5.96
CA GLU A 700 -23.06 -2.65 5.99
C GLU A 700 -23.86 -3.82 6.56
N THR A 701 -23.32 -5.03 6.57
CA THR A 701 -24.10 -6.25 6.36
C THR A 701 -25.11 -6.47 7.47
N HIS A 702 -24.71 -6.15 8.70
CA HIS A 702 -25.50 -6.35 9.90
C HIS A 702 -26.04 -5.05 10.50
N LYS A 703 -25.83 -3.89 9.86
CA LYS A 703 -26.29 -2.60 10.38
C LYS A 703 -27.75 -2.38 10.00
N VAL A 704 -28.57 -2.01 10.98
CA VAL A 704 -29.93 -1.50 10.73
C VAL A 704 -29.82 -0.03 10.33
N TYR A 705 -30.31 0.31 9.15
CA TYR A 705 -30.33 1.67 8.61
C TYR A 705 -31.54 2.45 9.13
N ASP A 706 -31.39 3.76 9.30
CA ASP A 706 -32.52 4.66 9.49
C ASP A 706 -33.29 4.77 8.17
N ALA A 707 -34.58 4.46 8.21
CA ALA A 707 -35.40 4.33 7.02
C ALA A 707 -36.60 5.28 7.04
N GLU A 708 -36.79 5.98 5.93
CA GLU A 708 -37.85 6.95 5.71
C GLU A 708 -38.68 6.58 4.47
N LEU A 709 -39.99 6.42 4.64
CA LEU A 709 -40.93 6.27 3.53
C LEU A 709 -41.23 7.66 2.92
N VAL A 710 -40.38 8.09 1.99
CA VAL A 710 -40.44 9.42 1.36
C VAL A 710 -41.72 9.62 0.53
N LYS A 711 -42.16 8.57 -0.20
CA LYS A 711 -43.41 8.59 -0.98
C LYS A 711 -44.07 7.22 -0.97
N SER A 712 -45.25 7.14 -0.36
CA SER A 712 -45.98 5.88 -0.14
C SER A 712 -46.95 5.49 -1.25
N THR A 713 -47.39 6.44 -2.09
CA THR A 713 -48.30 6.16 -3.23
C THR A 713 -48.03 7.11 -4.41
N GLY A 714 -48.53 6.75 -5.60
CA GLY A 714 -48.49 7.59 -6.80
C GLY A 714 -48.00 6.83 -8.03
N ASP A 715 -47.44 7.58 -8.99
CA ASP A 715 -46.80 7.11 -10.21
C ASP A 715 -45.38 6.55 -10.00
N TYR A 716 -44.83 6.79 -8.82
CA TYR A 716 -43.66 6.11 -8.26
C TYR A 716 -43.79 6.14 -6.72
N VAL A 717 -43.09 5.23 -6.06
CA VAL A 717 -42.95 5.21 -4.59
C VAL A 717 -41.48 5.19 -4.23
N GLN A 718 -41.13 5.71 -3.05
CA GLN A 718 -39.76 5.94 -2.67
C GLN A 718 -39.51 5.68 -1.19
N VAL A 719 -38.43 4.97 -0.89
CA VAL A 719 -37.90 4.73 0.45
C VAL A 719 -36.45 5.18 0.48
N LYS A 720 -36.07 5.96 1.49
CA LYS A 720 -34.69 6.40 1.73
C LYS A 720 -34.16 5.66 2.95
N MET A 721 -32.93 5.16 2.88
CA MET A 721 -32.24 4.51 3.98
C MET A 721 -30.87 5.16 4.18
N THR A 722 -30.51 5.47 5.41
CA THR A 722 -29.24 6.13 5.76
C THR A 722 -28.53 5.42 6.91
N ALA A 723 -27.21 5.42 6.86
CA ALA A 723 -26.37 5.00 7.97
C ALA A 723 -25.11 5.88 8.04
N ASP A 724 -24.60 6.01 9.26
CA ASP A 724 -23.33 6.65 9.58
C ASP A 724 -22.45 5.62 10.29
N TYR A 725 -21.27 5.37 9.72
CA TYR A 725 -20.23 4.51 10.27
C TYR A 725 -19.04 5.38 10.66
N TYR A 726 -19.13 5.97 11.85
CA TYR A 726 -18.06 6.78 12.43
C TYR A 726 -17.62 7.94 11.53
N GLY A 727 -18.56 8.59 10.86
CA GLY A 727 -18.33 9.69 9.91
C GLY A 727 -18.40 9.27 8.44
N ASN A 728 -18.34 7.97 8.12
CA ASN A 728 -18.59 7.47 6.77
C ASN A 728 -20.09 7.31 6.56
N LYS A 729 -20.67 8.20 5.76
CA LYS A 729 -22.12 8.25 5.53
C LYS A 729 -22.47 7.55 4.23
N ILE A 730 -23.52 6.75 4.29
CA ILE A 730 -24.15 6.12 3.13
C ILE A 730 -25.64 6.41 3.15
N GLN A 731 -26.13 6.82 1.99
CA GLN A 731 -27.55 6.98 1.73
C GLN A 731 -27.91 6.15 0.50
N LYS A 732 -28.98 5.36 0.63
CA LYS A 732 -29.64 4.70 -0.49
C LYS A 732 -31.06 5.23 -0.64
N ILE A 733 -31.46 5.53 -1.88
CA ILE A 733 -32.84 5.85 -2.22
C ILE A 733 -33.35 4.80 -3.20
N PHE A 734 -34.37 4.06 -2.78
CA PHE A 734 -35.05 3.06 -3.57
C PHE A 734 -36.28 3.68 -4.21
N THR A 735 -36.40 3.63 -5.53
CA THR A 735 -37.56 4.17 -6.27
C THR A 735 -38.14 3.10 -7.18
N LEU A 736 -39.40 2.72 -6.95
CA LEU A 736 -40.15 1.84 -7.85
C LEU A 736 -41.07 2.70 -8.72
N TYR A 737 -41.01 2.51 -10.04
CA TYR A 737 -41.78 3.30 -11.01
C TYR A 737 -43.05 2.56 -11.47
N GLY A 738 -44.10 3.32 -11.76
CA GLY A 738 -45.42 2.77 -12.14
C GLY A 738 -45.43 2.19 -13.55
N ASN A 739 -46.33 1.23 -13.78
CA ASN A 739 -46.49 0.52 -15.06
C ASN A 739 -45.16 -0.04 -15.62
N SER A 740 -44.25 -0.43 -14.73
CA SER A 740 -42.89 -0.84 -15.08
C SER A 740 -42.33 -1.71 -13.94
N PRO A 741 -41.54 -2.76 -14.23
CA PRO A 741 -40.80 -3.46 -13.19
C PRO A 741 -39.60 -2.64 -12.68
N LEU A 742 -39.17 -1.59 -13.40
CA LEU A 742 -37.99 -0.78 -13.06
C LEU A 742 -37.93 -0.33 -11.58
N LEU A 743 -36.93 -0.84 -10.88
CA LEU A 743 -36.49 -0.38 -9.56
C LEU A 743 -35.15 0.34 -9.73
N GLU A 744 -35.03 1.51 -9.12
CA GLU A 744 -33.79 2.30 -9.06
C GLU A 744 -33.25 2.30 -7.63
N VAL A 745 -31.94 2.12 -7.50
CA VAL A 745 -31.19 2.30 -6.25
C VAL A 745 -30.18 3.41 -6.48
N ARG A 746 -30.37 4.55 -5.80
CA ARG A 746 -29.43 5.69 -5.84
C ARG A 746 -28.57 5.70 -4.61
N TYR A 747 -27.26 5.79 -4.81
CA TYR A 747 -26.26 5.89 -3.76
C TYR A 747 -25.76 7.33 -3.66
N ALA A 748 -25.62 7.82 -2.42
CA ALA A 748 -24.80 8.97 -2.09
C ALA A 748 -23.87 8.58 -0.93
N LEU A 749 -22.56 8.63 -1.16
CA LEU A 749 -21.54 8.22 -0.21
C LEU A 749 -20.66 9.41 0.17
N THR A 750 -20.47 9.66 1.46
CA THR A 750 -19.54 10.67 1.97
C THR A 750 -18.59 10.00 2.96
N PHE A 751 -17.43 9.59 2.46
CA PHE A 751 -16.47 8.79 3.23
C PHE A 751 -15.28 9.64 3.65
N ILE A 752 -14.75 9.33 4.83
CA ILE A 752 -13.58 9.99 5.42
C ILE A 752 -12.38 9.04 5.53
N ASN A 753 -12.64 7.73 5.53
CA ASN A 753 -11.62 6.68 5.64
C ASN A 753 -11.11 6.29 4.24
N PRO A 754 -9.80 6.48 3.95
CA PRO A 754 -9.24 6.18 2.63
C PRO A 754 -9.10 4.68 2.36
N GLU A 755 -9.09 3.83 3.39
CA GLU A 755 -8.99 2.38 3.23
C GLU A 755 -10.29 1.74 2.69
N ALA A 756 -11.46 2.36 2.95
CA ALA A 756 -12.73 1.94 2.37
C ALA A 756 -12.89 2.55 0.96
N ASN A 757 -12.15 1.98 0.01
CA ASN A 757 -11.87 2.57 -1.30
C ASN A 757 -12.64 1.93 -2.47
N VAL A 758 -13.31 0.80 -2.29
CA VAL A 758 -14.13 0.15 -3.32
C VAL A 758 -15.49 -0.28 -2.77
N LEU A 759 -16.54 0.04 -3.52
CA LEU A 759 -17.90 -0.49 -3.34
C LEU A 759 -18.21 -1.48 -4.46
N GLY A 760 -18.72 -2.66 -4.14
CA GLY A 760 -19.28 -3.62 -5.08
C GLY A 760 -20.78 -3.79 -4.85
N PRO A 761 -21.67 -2.99 -5.49
CA PRO A 761 -23.11 -3.27 -5.46
C PRO A 761 -23.37 -4.62 -6.12
N GLN A 762 -24.17 -5.47 -5.48
CA GLN A 762 -24.19 -6.88 -5.79
C GLN A 762 -25.62 -7.42 -5.87
N PRO A 763 -26.21 -7.54 -7.08
CA PRO A 763 -27.32 -8.45 -7.29
C PRO A 763 -26.80 -9.88 -7.18
N ILE A 764 -27.28 -10.62 -6.19
CA ILE A 764 -27.07 -12.06 -6.08
C ILE A 764 -28.24 -12.74 -6.78
N LEU A 765 -27.94 -13.45 -7.86
CA LEU A 765 -28.91 -14.07 -8.76
C LEU A 765 -29.05 -15.55 -8.42
N GLU A 766 -30.30 -15.94 -8.24
CA GLU A 766 -30.81 -17.32 -8.21
C GLU A 766 -32.11 -17.22 -8.99
N ILE A 767 -32.07 -17.51 -10.29
CA ILE A 767 -33.17 -17.23 -11.22
C ILE A 767 -33.87 -18.56 -11.50
N GLY A 768 -35.20 -18.57 -11.40
CA GLY A 768 -35.97 -19.81 -11.51
C GLY A 768 -35.90 -20.67 -10.25
N ARG A 769 -36.60 -21.80 -10.25
CA ARG A 769 -36.65 -22.70 -9.08
C ARG A 769 -35.41 -23.54 -8.88
N VAL A 770 -34.63 -23.75 -9.94
CA VAL A 770 -33.41 -24.55 -9.92
C VAL A 770 -32.30 -23.69 -10.49
N HIS A 771 -31.25 -23.51 -9.70
CA HIS A 771 -30.09 -22.73 -10.12
C HIS A 771 -29.04 -23.66 -10.72
N GLY A 772 -28.86 -23.59 -12.03
CA GLY A 772 -28.10 -24.59 -12.78
C GLY A 772 -27.79 -24.17 -14.21
N THR A 773 -27.38 -25.12 -15.05
CA THR A 773 -26.94 -24.84 -16.43
C THR A 773 -28.00 -24.18 -17.33
N GLU A 774 -29.27 -24.20 -16.93
CA GLU A 774 -30.41 -23.48 -17.50
C GLU A 774 -30.29 -21.95 -17.39
N ASP A 775 -29.52 -21.48 -16.41
CA ASP A 775 -29.21 -20.07 -16.20
C ASP A 775 -28.12 -19.59 -17.15
N VAL A 776 -28.51 -18.67 -18.03
CA VAL A 776 -27.63 -18.03 -19.00
C VAL A 776 -27.44 -16.58 -18.62
N PHE A 777 -26.18 -16.18 -18.48
CA PHE A 777 -25.81 -14.80 -18.21
C PHE A 777 -25.21 -14.16 -19.46
N THR A 778 -25.68 -12.97 -19.81
CA THR A 778 -25.19 -12.23 -20.97
C THR A 778 -24.58 -10.90 -20.54
N VAL A 779 -23.36 -10.62 -21.02
CA VAL A 779 -22.61 -9.41 -20.69
C VAL A 779 -22.08 -8.75 -21.98
N PRO A 780 -22.26 -7.43 -22.16
CA PRO A 780 -21.69 -6.65 -23.27
C PRO A 780 -20.22 -6.31 -23.01
N THR A 781 -19.32 -7.28 -23.22
CA THR A 781 -17.87 -7.09 -23.06
C THR A 781 -17.29 -6.18 -24.15
N MET A 782 -16.03 -5.77 -23.99
CA MET A 782 -15.30 -5.06 -25.04
C MET A 782 -15.21 -5.84 -26.36
N ASN A 783 -15.37 -7.17 -26.32
CA ASN A 783 -15.28 -8.05 -27.49
C ASN A 783 -16.64 -8.39 -28.11
N GLY A 784 -17.74 -7.89 -27.55
CA GLY A 784 -19.10 -8.17 -28.00
C GLY A 784 -19.97 -8.73 -26.87
N LEU A 785 -21.09 -9.38 -27.23
CA LEU A 785 -21.91 -10.08 -26.26
C LEU A 785 -21.26 -11.42 -25.94
N GLU A 786 -20.88 -11.61 -24.67
CA GLU A 786 -20.43 -12.91 -24.16
C GLU A 786 -21.56 -13.55 -23.34
N GLU A 787 -21.73 -14.86 -23.51
CA GLU A 787 -22.68 -15.67 -22.75
C GLU A 787 -21.93 -16.63 -21.83
N PHE A 788 -22.42 -16.72 -20.60
CA PHE A 788 -21.93 -17.62 -19.56
C PHE A 788 -23.08 -18.49 -19.08
N ARG A 789 -22.79 -19.72 -18.67
CA ARG A 789 -23.75 -20.60 -17.99
C ARG A 789 -23.29 -20.85 -16.58
N MET A 790 -24.22 -20.99 -15.65
CA MET A 790 -23.89 -21.42 -14.30
C MET A 790 -23.11 -22.73 -14.33
N ARG A 791 -22.04 -22.82 -13.54
CA ARG A 791 -21.15 -23.98 -13.42
C ARG A 791 -21.34 -24.62 -12.05
N PRO A 792 -22.35 -25.49 -11.85
CA PRO A 792 -22.60 -26.10 -10.55
C PRO A 792 -21.48 -27.05 -10.09
N GLU A 793 -20.57 -27.44 -10.98
CA GLU A 793 -19.46 -28.35 -10.69
C GLU A 793 -18.22 -27.67 -10.10
N GLU A 794 -18.09 -26.34 -10.20
CA GLU A 794 -16.88 -25.64 -9.79
C GLU A 794 -17.14 -24.22 -9.27
N TYR A 795 -16.16 -23.71 -8.52
CA TYR A 795 -16.11 -22.34 -8.04
C TYR A 795 -15.44 -21.48 -9.13
N TYR A 796 -16.15 -20.49 -9.68
CA TYR A 796 -15.71 -19.77 -10.89
C TYR A 796 -15.91 -18.26 -10.78
N GLY A 797 -14.99 -17.47 -11.32
CA GLY A 797 -15.13 -16.01 -11.37
C GLY A 797 -14.39 -15.38 -12.55
N ARG A 798 -14.77 -14.16 -12.91
CA ARG A 798 -14.14 -13.40 -14.00
C ARG A 798 -14.22 -11.89 -13.79
N ALA A 799 -13.15 -11.18 -14.11
CA ALA A 799 -13.13 -9.73 -14.19
C ALA A 799 -13.42 -9.29 -15.63
N LEU A 800 -14.62 -8.74 -15.87
CA LEU A 800 -15.11 -8.40 -17.21
C LEU A 800 -14.95 -6.91 -17.50
N LYS A 801 -14.19 -6.56 -18.54
CA LYS A 801 -14.20 -5.21 -19.11
C LYS A 801 -15.40 -5.08 -20.05
N ILE A 802 -16.29 -4.15 -19.72
CA ILE A 802 -17.58 -4.00 -20.38
C ILE A 802 -17.63 -2.77 -21.27
N LYS A 803 -18.30 -2.89 -22.41
CA LYS A 803 -18.54 -1.80 -23.36
C LYS A 803 -19.78 -1.00 -22.99
N GLU A 804 -20.80 -1.67 -22.46
CA GLU A 804 -22.04 -1.04 -22.03
C GLU A 804 -22.36 -1.40 -20.57
N GLY A 805 -22.98 -0.47 -19.85
CA GLY A 805 -23.24 -0.61 -18.42
C GLY A 805 -24.48 -1.44 -18.10
N TRP A 806 -24.49 -2.71 -18.48
CA TRP A 806 -25.55 -3.65 -18.11
C TRP A 806 -25.07 -5.10 -18.09
N ASN A 807 -25.81 -5.96 -17.39
CA ASN A 807 -25.68 -7.41 -17.40
C ASN A 807 -27.07 -8.05 -17.34
N ALA A 808 -27.19 -9.29 -17.80
CA ALA A 808 -28.45 -10.02 -17.76
C ALA A 808 -28.26 -11.45 -17.27
N GLY A 809 -29.26 -11.98 -16.57
CA GLY A 809 -29.44 -13.39 -16.29
C GLY A 809 -30.79 -13.86 -16.84
N TYR A 810 -30.85 -15.08 -17.37
CA TYR A 810 -32.04 -15.65 -17.96
C TYR A 810 -32.12 -17.15 -17.68
N ASP A 811 -33.16 -17.56 -16.97
CA ASP A 811 -33.52 -18.98 -16.87
C ASP A 811 -34.28 -19.37 -18.14
N THR A 812 -33.66 -20.28 -18.90
CA THR A 812 -34.18 -20.78 -20.18
C THR A 812 -35.36 -21.76 -20.04
N SER A 813 -35.55 -22.36 -18.87
CA SER A 813 -36.61 -23.32 -18.56
C SER A 813 -37.90 -22.63 -18.10
N GLU A 814 -37.79 -21.68 -17.18
CA GLU A 814 -38.91 -20.95 -16.57
C GLU A 814 -39.23 -19.65 -17.31
N ASN A 815 -38.39 -19.26 -18.26
CA ASN A 815 -38.57 -18.11 -19.13
C ASN A 815 -38.79 -16.83 -18.29
N ILE A 816 -37.83 -16.55 -17.42
CA ILE A 816 -37.76 -15.40 -16.52
C ILE A 816 -36.35 -14.82 -16.60
N SER A 817 -36.25 -13.49 -16.60
CA SER A 817 -34.97 -12.78 -16.71
C SER A 817 -34.81 -11.67 -15.68
N PHE A 818 -33.56 -11.37 -15.41
CA PHE A 818 -33.09 -10.20 -14.69
C PHE A 818 -32.15 -9.39 -15.60
N VAL A 819 -32.27 -8.06 -15.55
CA VAL A 819 -31.32 -7.14 -16.16
C VAL A 819 -30.92 -6.08 -15.14
N GLY A 820 -29.61 -5.96 -14.93
CA GLY A 820 -28.98 -4.89 -14.17
C GLY A 820 -28.43 -3.82 -15.11
N ALA A 821 -28.58 -2.53 -14.78
CA ALA A 821 -27.97 -1.44 -15.53
C ALA A 821 -27.38 -0.36 -14.63
N PHE A 822 -26.26 0.22 -15.05
CA PHE A 822 -25.44 1.14 -14.26
C PHE A 822 -24.55 2.01 -15.17
N PRO A 823 -23.96 3.10 -14.66
CA PRO A 823 -23.00 3.91 -15.42
C PRO A 823 -21.71 3.14 -15.70
N VAL A 824 -21.39 2.92 -16.97
CA VAL A 824 -20.29 2.06 -17.40
C VAL A 824 -18.91 2.67 -17.16
N ASP A 825 -18.83 3.99 -17.01
CA ASP A 825 -17.60 4.77 -16.87
C ASP A 825 -17.10 4.86 -15.42
N GLN A 826 -17.90 4.47 -14.42
CA GLN A 826 -17.49 4.49 -13.00
C GLN A 826 -16.79 3.20 -12.52
N PRO A 827 -17.24 1.98 -12.88
CA PRO A 827 -16.61 0.75 -12.39
C PRO A 827 -15.21 0.51 -12.97
N ILE A 828 -14.31 -0.08 -12.18
CA ILE A 828 -13.01 -0.59 -12.65
C ILE A 828 -13.23 -1.73 -13.66
N PHE A 829 -14.15 -2.63 -13.33
CA PHE A 829 -14.64 -3.74 -14.15
C PHE A 829 -15.97 -4.26 -13.57
N LEU A 830 -16.63 -5.17 -14.28
CA LEU A 830 -17.74 -5.96 -13.76
C LEU A 830 -17.20 -7.31 -13.29
N HIS A 831 -17.22 -7.54 -11.98
CA HIS A 831 -16.85 -8.83 -11.39
C HIS A 831 -18.05 -9.78 -11.51
N MET A 832 -17.84 -10.92 -12.16
CA MET A 832 -18.81 -12.01 -12.18
C MET A 832 -18.31 -13.12 -11.28
N TRP A 833 -19.15 -13.58 -10.36
CA TRP A 833 -18.80 -14.60 -9.38
C TRP A 833 -19.86 -15.71 -9.36
N MET A 834 -19.49 -16.95 -9.65
CA MET A 834 -20.35 -18.13 -9.55
C MET A 834 -19.98 -18.91 -8.30
N ASN A 835 -20.81 -18.79 -7.27
CA ASN A 835 -20.53 -19.39 -5.98
C ASN A 835 -20.89 -20.89 -5.96
N HIS A 836 -20.14 -21.63 -5.15
CA HIS A 836 -20.31 -23.07 -4.97
C HIS A 836 -20.34 -23.39 -3.46
N PRO A 837 -21.13 -24.38 -3.00
CA PRO A 837 -21.22 -24.74 -1.58
C PRO A 837 -19.91 -25.11 -0.85
N ILE A 838 -18.82 -25.32 -1.60
CA ILE A 838 -17.47 -25.56 -1.07
C ILE A 838 -16.85 -24.29 -0.46
N ASN A 839 -17.37 -23.11 -0.79
CA ASN A 839 -16.96 -21.86 -0.17
C ASN A 839 -17.26 -21.91 1.34
N ASN A 840 -16.22 -21.72 2.16
CA ASN A 840 -16.29 -21.85 3.61
C ASN A 840 -17.17 -20.80 4.31
N ASP A 841 -17.44 -19.66 3.66
CA ASP A 841 -18.26 -18.59 4.23
C ASP A 841 -19.66 -18.48 3.59
N ALA A 842 -19.88 -19.11 2.42
CA ALA A 842 -21.17 -19.08 1.71
C ALA A 842 -21.48 -20.41 1.01
N HIS A 843 -22.22 -21.29 1.69
CA HIS A 843 -22.47 -22.67 1.25
C HIS A 843 -23.66 -22.82 0.27
N TYR A 844 -23.80 -21.93 -0.71
CA TYR A 844 -24.97 -21.89 -1.60
C TYR A 844 -24.57 -21.77 -3.07
N TYR A 845 -25.45 -22.18 -3.98
CA TYR A 845 -25.29 -21.86 -5.40
C TYR A 845 -25.97 -20.52 -5.68
N TYR A 846 -25.23 -19.59 -6.27
CA TYR A 846 -25.75 -18.32 -6.78
C TYR A 846 -24.72 -17.65 -7.71
N VAL A 847 -25.14 -16.62 -8.44
CA VAL A 847 -24.23 -15.78 -9.25
C VAL A 847 -24.29 -14.32 -8.83
N GLU A 848 -23.14 -13.69 -8.68
CA GLU A 848 -23.00 -12.27 -8.34
C GLU A 848 -22.49 -11.49 -9.55
N PHE A 849 -23.03 -10.30 -9.78
CA PHE A 849 -22.53 -9.34 -10.77
C PHE A 849 -22.21 -8.00 -10.12
N GLN A 850 -20.97 -7.83 -9.70
CA GLN A 850 -20.54 -6.66 -8.92
C GLN A 850 -19.80 -5.65 -9.81
N PRO A 851 -20.38 -4.52 -10.21
CA PRO A 851 -19.57 -3.40 -10.68
C PRO A 851 -18.69 -2.88 -9.54
N TRP A 852 -17.37 -3.01 -9.65
CA TRP A 852 -16.44 -2.53 -8.61
C TRP A 852 -16.17 -1.05 -8.79
N LEU A 853 -16.65 -0.24 -7.86
CA LEU A 853 -16.66 1.23 -7.92
C LEU A 853 -15.61 1.81 -6.98
N PRO A 854 -14.65 2.61 -7.47
CA PRO A 854 -13.77 3.36 -6.60
C PRO A 854 -14.55 4.40 -5.79
N ILE A 855 -14.26 4.51 -4.49
CA ILE A 855 -14.81 5.51 -3.58
C ILE A 855 -13.76 6.61 -3.40
N PHE A 856 -14.12 7.84 -3.74
CA PHE A 856 -13.29 9.02 -3.46
C PHE A 856 -13.74 9.74 -2.18
N GLN A 857 -12.79 10.36 -1.49
CA GLN A 857 -13.04 11.15 -0.28
C GLN A 857 -13.21 12.65 -0.61
N SER A 858 -13.44 13.47 0.42
CA SER A 858 -13.54 14.94 0.34
C SER A 858 -14.66 15.47 -0.57
N SER A 859 -15.63 14.63 -0.94
CA SER A 859 -16.81 14.97 -1.72
C SER A 859 -17.90 13.92 -1.47
N THR A 860 -19.07 14.10 -2.06
CA THR A 860 -20.14 13.09 -2.07
C THR A 860 -20.09 12.34 -3.40
N MET A 861 -19.86 11.03 -3.36
CA MET A 861 -19.89 10.15 -4.51
C MET A 861 -21.32 9.72 -4.80
N TYR A 862 -21.74 9.90 -6.06
CA TYR A 862 -23.03 9.46 -6.54
C TYR A 862 -22.89 8.24 -7.46
N PHE A 863 -23.76 7.25 -7.27
CA PHE A 863 -23.89 6.09 -8.14
C PHE A 863 -25.36 5.68 -8.27
N THR A 864 -25.72 4.98 -9.35
CA THR A 864 -27.08 4.48 -9.57
C THR A 864 -27.04 3.07 -10.13
N TYR A 865 -27.88 2.19 -9.59
CA TYR A 865 -28.13 0.86 -10.13
C TYR A 865 -29.62 0.70 -10.46
N TYR A 866 -29.93 0.10 -11.60
CA TYR A 866 -31.29 -0.18 -12.05
C TYR A 866 -31.51 -1.69 -12.15
N LEU A 867 -32.60 -2.17 -11.56
CA LEU A 867 -33.01 -3.57 -11.57
C LEU A 867 -34.28 -3.73 -12.39
N TRP A 868 -34.28 -4.72 -13.29
CA TRP A 868 -35.40 -5.07 -14.15
C TRP A 868 -35.59 -6.58 -14.18
N GLY A 869 -36.55 -7.10 -13.41
CA GLY A 869 -36.98 -8.50 -13.47
C GLY A 869 -38.29 -8.65 -14.24
N ALA A 870 -38.36 -9.59 -15.16
CA ALA A 870 -39.57 -9.82 -15.98
C ALA A 870 -39.67 -11.27 -16.47
N GLY A 871 -40.90 -11.70 -16.77
CA GLY A 871 -41.12 -12.91 -17.57
C GLY A 871 -40.72 -12.66 -19.02
N GLY A 872 -40.08 -13.66 -19.64
CA GLY A 872 -39.54 -13.55 -21.00
C GLY A 872 -38.02 -13.42 -21.01
N PRO A 873 -37.41 -13.41 -22.21
CA PRO A 873 -35.98 -13.29 -22.36
C PRO A 873 -35.50 -11.84 -22.16
N TRP A 874 -34.22 -11.67 -21.81
CA TRP A 874 -33.65 -10.40 -21.31
C TRP A 874 -33.67 -9.24 -22.33
N GLN A 875 -33.75 -9.51 -23.64
CA GLN A 875 -33.63 -8.51 -24.70
C GLN A 875 -34.70 -7.43 -24.62
N SER A 876 -35.92 -7.77 -24.18
CA SER A 876 -36.97 -6.77 -23.97
C SER A 876 -36.63 -5.83 -22.82
N GLY A 877 -36.06 -6.35 -21.73
CA GLY A 877 -35.61 -5.54 -20.59
C GLY A 877 -34.52 -4.54 -20.99
N VAL A 878 -33.48 -5.01 -21.70
CA VAL A 878 -32.41 -4.14 -22.22
C VAL A 878 -32.97 -3.08 -23.18
N ARG A 879 -33.91 -3.45 -24.05
CA ARG A 879 -34.57 -2.50 -24.97
C ARG A 879 -35.32 -1.40 -24.20
N GLU A 880 -36.06 -1.77 -23.15
CA GLU A 880 -36.79 -0.81 -22.31
C GLU A 880 -35.83 0.13 -21.56
N LEU A 881 -34.73 -0.39 -21.01
CA LEU A 881 -33.70 0.43 -20.36
C LEU A 881 -33.04 1.41 -21.34
N ARG A 882 -32.76 0.98 -22.59
CA ARG A 882 -32.29 1.88 -23.65
C ARG A 882 -33.31 2.97 -23.99
N ASN A 883 -34.58 2.59 -24.18
CA ASN A 883 -35.66 3.54 -24.48
C ASN A 883 -35.82 4.60 -23.38
N ARG A 884 -35.50 4.25 -22.14
CA ARG A 884 -35.52 5.13 -20.97
C ARG A 884 -34.22 5.91 -20.75
N ASN A 885 -33.25 5.81 -21.66
CA ASN A 885 -31.96 6.48 -21.55
C ASN A 885 -31.16 6.01 -20.32
N LEU A 886 -31.17 4.70 -20.02
CA LEU A 886 -30.49 4.11 -18.84
C LEU A 886 -29.32 3.19 -19.19
N ILE A 887 -28.98 3.05 -20.47
CA ILE A 887 -27.77 2.35 -20.91
C ILE A 887 -26.71 3.39 -21.32
N THR A 888 -25.50 3.23 -20.79
CA THR A 888 -24.32 4.03 -21.15
C THR A 888 -23.30 3.15 -21.88
N THR A 889 -22.40 3.78 -22.63
CA THR A 889 -21.36 3.13 -23.45
C THR A 889 -20.01 3.79 -23.18
N ARG A 890 -18.94 3.00 -23.04
CA ARG A 890 -17.56 3.48 -22.86
C ARG A 890 -16.99 4.11 -24.11
#